data_AF-A0A7C5J6A0-F1
#
_entry.id   AF-A0A7C5J6A0-F1
#
_cell.length_a   1.000
_cell.length_b   1.000
_cell.length_c   1.000
_cell.angle_alpha   90.00
_cell.angle_beta   90.00
_cell.angle_gamma   90.00
#
_symmetry.space_group_name_H-M   'P 1'
#
loop_
_entity.id
_entity.type
_entity.pdbx_description
1 polymer ?
#
loop_
_entity_poly.entity_id
_entity_poly.type
_entity_poly.pdbx_seq_one_letter_code
_entity_poly.pdbx_strand_id
1 'polypeptide(L)'
;MRLAIVAAAAATDAAEPKLGERDAGLVRMRLGLDDLGFEVVVIDPTDDLAAQLEATLARVEGAPQELLFYASCLFVVMEDDECYLCLNPDEPDVGDALADVVAVLSGRASGGTLVCLELRHDDEEADRAVLKESVEALSNCVAAEQTGLELIAAVRPVGAHPERIPSRLTAGILEAIDSIEGVVTARQVYAHAIQNVDLGTWPHAVGHRPGRRDFVVRDAETVARVSGMPAELSTSTPSEPPTRRSSRPTPFPPAADAPRELSEDPVAGGLAPSDTGADSEEPPTVQRPARPLDEAQLDEAQLDEAQLDEAQAAQALAPSPLPTAMADAAVDVVEAQPADSAPVTLPRGSDSWGEAPPSERTQSATVSLPKRKKPKDAPASLPKVVIGGPSAPPAESRPPSSRNDRRLKDTVAEGPDAKRLEDAARETLAKVRSRRDEDTPPEGALRRATSRAVESDAPPVEDDEVVTVTVDDTEAALTAEEEISIDEEISIEEEISIEEEIPADQAAVTHTSAPPPPKARKRAADMTVEDHIEAGDLARSLGNLDEAVAHYKKGLAKLGTNVTPERAAIYMRVGHVMRAKGNLRVAVSNFDKALGITPDDREALAILIELHAEQGNWRGVNNAEQKFLAGAESGPDKLAMLIHSGERWLTRASDLRRAKERYAQARDEFPEEVEPLRRLVAIYDQEGAHDYALSARRTIAERTADPRERARAYFEIGETCLFEMGKDTEAYAAFEQALDADPTMLQVLEVLATALADNQEWGELERVYDKMIEKFAARAADEATQTVLAELHHRSALLYRDHLEDPEHALDALDRELAIRPGQLSTRVMAAELAAELGDGPRALDHLRAAARLEPGRAETYRQLFALGQRFDAPEIAFMAASVLHVLGLAGDRERIVYGEHRTDVPPHSQPLSPEAWALLRDERDTAVEEVMRAVAPAVLRTRIKQLDGDGKLPELPDEFRQDPATSTVSAVRSLNWAARFLGVPCPDIFVDPEVTSTFHAPFAKAQSTVVGKGALSGRTLSELAFLAGRHLGYRLPEHELVAHLNTVDELTLCFLAALKLVLGQAPATGAAAEAVDAFAKLLASQQTPDEREALIAAVDHFSEAGGRVSLAAWVAAVERCCHRAGLLMCGDLVVAASVIEDEGDSPYLTVQQRIGDLCAFAVSSAHARLRLALGSSLEEEDAPLSAVQ
;
A
#
# COMPACT_ATOMS: atom_id res chain seq x y z
N MET A 1 -19.63 23.05 0.72
CA MET A 1 -19.18 22.50 2.02
C MET A 1 -19.38 21.00 1.98
N ARG A 2 -18.34 20.23 2.28
CA ARG A 2 -18.39 18.77 2.48
C ARG A 2 -18.22 18.54 3.98
N LEU A 3 -18.97 17.61 4.56
CA LEU A 3 -19.03 17.41 6.01
C LEU A 3 -18.60 15.98 6.33
N ALA A 4 -17.61 15.84 7.21
CA ALA A 4 -17.22 14.57 7.79
C ALA A 4 -17.61 14.58 9.27
N ILE A 5 -18.35 13.57 9.72
CA ILE A 5 -18.70 13.40 11.12
C ILE A 5 -18.01 12.13 11.62
N VAL A 6 -17.16 12.27 12.63
CA VAL A 6 -16.38 11.17 13.20
C VAL A 6 -16.82 10.95 14.64
N ALA A 7 -17.42 9.80 14.92
CA ALA A 7 -17.70 9.37 16.29
C ALA A 7 -16.40 8.87 16.94
N ALA A 8 -15.96 9.56 18.00
CA ALA A 8 -14.75 9.22 18.74
C ALA A 8 -14.93 9.59 20.22
N ALA A 9 -14.66 8.65 21.12
CA ALA A 9 -14.65 8.90 22.56
C ALA A 9 -13.74 10.11 22.89
N ALA A 10 -14.17 10.96 23.81
CA ALA A 10 -13.31 12.05 24.30
C ALA A 10 -11.97 11.50 24.81
N ALA A 11 -10.88 12.06 24.30
CA ALA A 11 -9.52 11.60 24.60
C ALA A 11 -9.26 11.60 26.10
N THR A 12 -8.81 10.46 26.63
CA THR A 12 -8.55 10.26 28.07
C THR A 12 -7.06 10.24 28.36
N ASP A 13 -6.65 10.64 29.58
CA ASP A 13 -5.25 10.57 30.06
C ASP A 13 -4.77 9.11 30.31
N ALA A 14 -5.31 8.13 29.58
CA ALA A 14 -4.99 6.72 29.70
C ALA A 14 -3.70 6.34 28.94
N ALA A 15 -3.00 5.30 29.41
CA ALA A 15 -1.74 4.84 28.81
C ALA A 15 -1.93 3.95 27.56
N GLU A 16 -3.15 3.48 27.31
CA GLU A 16 -3.57 2.78 26.09
C GLU A 16 -4.92 3.40 25.65
N PRO A 17 -5.17 3.58 24.34
CA PRO A 17 -6.38 4.23 23.83
C PRO A 17 -7.63 3.39 24.10
N LYS A 18 -8.79 4.03 24.15
CA LYS A 18 -10.09 3.33 24.20
C LYS A 18 -10.42 2.67 22.85
N LEU A 19 -11.29 1.66 22.91
CA LEU A 19 -11.76 0.87 21.78
C LEU A 19 -12.17 1.77 20.59
N GLY A 20 -11.39 1.72 19.50
CA GLY A 20 -11.68 2.49 18.28
C GLY A 20 -11.28 3.98 18.29
N GLU A 21 -10.80 4.52 19.41
CA GLU A 21 -10.29 5.91 19.54
C GLU A 21 -9.15 6.16 18.55
N ARG A 22 -8.26 5.17 18.37
CA ARG A 22 -7.17 5.20 17.38
C ARG A 22 -7.70 5.30 15.95
N ASP A 23 -8.64 4.43 15.58
CA ASP A 23 -9.15 4.30 14.22
C ASP A 23 -9.89 5.58 13.81
N ALA A 24 -10.78 6.07 14.67
CA ALA A 24 -11.46 7.34 14.51
C ALA A 24 -10.48 8.53 14.52
N GLY A 25 -9.43 8.48 15.36
CA GLY A 25 -8.38 9.50 15.41
C GLY A 25 -7.59 9.64 14.11
N LEU A 26 -7.28 8.53 13.43
CA LEU A 26 -6.61 8.53 12.14
C LEU A 26 -7.50 9.06 11.01
N VAL A 27 -8.77 8.62 10.95
CA VAL A 27 -9.74 9.12 9.96
C VAL A 27 -10.01 10.61 10.15
N ARG A 28 -10.18 11.08 11.39
CA ARG A 28 -10.27 12.50 11.74
C ARG A 28 -9.05 13.28 11.27
N MET A 29 -7.85 12.77 11.55
CA MET A 29 -6.59 13.43 11.17
C MET A 29 -6.44 13.56 9.66
N ARG A 30 -6.79 12.53 8.88
CA ARG A 30 -6.65 12.59 7.42
C ARG A 30 -7.73 13.46 6.76
N LEU A 31 -8.99 13.28 7.14
CA LEU A 31 -10.12 14.06 6.60
C LEU A 31 -10.04 15.55 6.97
N GLY A 32 -9.33 15.89 8.04
CA GLY A 32 -9.12 17.26 8.52
C GLY A 32 -7.97 18.02 7.85
N LEU A 33 -7.37 17.46 6.79
CA LEU A 33 -6.37 18.17 5.99
C LEU A 33 -7.04 18.98 4.86
N ASP A 34 -6.51 20.17 4.59
CA ASP A 34 -7.11 21.17 3.69
C ASP A 34 -7.24 20.70 2.24
N ASP A 35 -6.40 19.74 1.81
CA ASP A 35 -6.42 19.15 0.46
C ASP A 35 -7.76 18.45 0.15
N LEU A 36 -8.31 17.76 1.15
CA LEU A 36 -9.59 17.05 1.02
C LEU A 36 -10.80 17.97 1.15
N GLY A 37 -10.66 19.13 1.79
CA GLY A 37 -11.73 20.14 1.92
C GLY A 37 -13.04 19.61 2.51
N PHE A 38 -12.95 18.74 3.51
CA PHE A 38 -14.03 18.35 4.42
C PHE A 38 -13.95 19.18 5.70
N GLU A 39 -15.09 19.68 6.18
CA GLU A 39 -15.22 20.18 7.54
C GLU A 39 -15.43 18.96 8.45
N VAL A 40 -14.50 18.70 9.39
CA VAL A 40 -14.56 17.53 10.28
C VAL A 40 -15.16 17.91 11.62
N VAL A 41 -16.33 17.33 11.94
CA VAL A 41 -16.95 17.41 13.27
C VAL A 41 -16.69 16.10 14.01
N VAL A 42 -16.18 16.21 15.23
CA VAL A 42 -16.10 15.08 16.17
C VAL A 42 -17.31 15.13 17.09
N ILE A 43 -17.95 13.98 17.30
CA ILE A 43 -18.99 13.80 18.31
C ILE A 43 -18.53 12.77 19.34
N ASP A 44 -18.82 13.02 20.62
CA ASP A 44 -18.42 12.17 21.75
C ASP A 44 -19.52 11.16 22.03
N PRO A 45 -19.37 9.89 21.65
CA PRO A 45 -20.47 8.95 21.54
C PRO A 45 -20.75 8.21 22.86
N THR A 46 -20.39 8.84 23.99
CA THR A 46 -20.90 8.48 25.33
C THR A 46 -22.24 9.15 25.65
N ASP A 47 -22.64 10.16 24.85
CA ASP A 47 -23.98 10.74 24.79
C ASP A 47 -24.75 10.20 23.55
N ASP A 48 -26.09 10.30 23.60
CA ASP A 48 -27.05 10.02 22.50
C ASP A 48 -26.52 10.46 21.12
N LEU A 49 -26.16 9.48 20.28
CA LEU A 49 -25.50 9.65 18.99
C LEU A 49 -26.49 10.18 17.95
N ALA A 50 -27.71 9.66 17.92
CA ALA A 50 -28.76 10.08 16.99
C ALA A 50 -29.13 11.56 17.21
N ALA A 51 -29.31 11.99 18.46
CA ALA A 51 -29.56 13.38 18.83
C ALA A 51 -28.33 14.28 18.60
N GLN A 52 -27.11 13.78 18.83
CA GLN A 52 -25.89 14.51 18.48
C GLN A 52 -25.76 14.73 16.96
N LEU A 53 -26.06 13.71 16.15
CA LEU A 53 -26.06 13.82 14.69
C LEU A 53 -27.11 14.82 14.21
N GLU A 54 -28.36 14.75 14.71
CA GLU A 54 -29.38 15.74 14.34
C GLU A 54 -29.01 17.15 14.83
N ALA A 55 -28.53 17.31 16.06
CA ALA A 55 -28.10 18.61 16.59
C ALA A 55 -26.89 19.19 15.87
N THR A 56 -26.02 18.35 15.30
CA THR A 56 -24.88 18.75 14.46
C THR A 56 -25.39 19.20 13.09
N LEU A 57 -26.16 18.37 12.40
CA LEU A 57 -26.71 18.67 11.08
C LEU A 57 -27.65 19.89 11.08
N ALA A 58 -28.34 20.14 12.20
CA ALA A 58 -29.18 21.33 12.39
C ALA A 58 -28.41 22.64 12.61
N ARG A 59 -27.09 22.60 12.84
CA ARG A 59 -26.22 23.78 12.96
C ARG A 59 -25.57 24.19 11.63
N VAL A 60 -25.57 23.30 10.63
CA VAL A 60 -24.96 23.55 9.32
C VAL A 60 -25.89 24.43 8.48
N GLU A 61 -25.37 25.55 7.95
CA GLU A 61 -26.17 26.46 7.11
C GLU A 61 -26.40 25.89 5.69
N GLY A 62 -27.38 25.00 5.58
CA GLY A 62 -27.80 24.35 4.34
C GLY A 62 -27.37 22.88 4.25
N ALA A 63 -27.81 22.20 3.19
CA ALA A 63 -27.44 20.81 2.95
C ALA A 63 -25.96 20.72 2.51
N PRO A 64 -25.12 19.88 3.16
CA PRO A 64 -23.77 19.61 2.66
C PRO A 64 -23.80 19.02 1.25
N GLN A 65 -22.71 19.17 0.51
CA GLN A 65 -22.56 18.60 -0.83
C GLN A 65 -22.26 17.10 -0.75
N GLU A 66 -21.28 16.73 0.08
CA GLU A 66 -20.98 15.34 0.43
C GLU A 66 -21.02 15.20 1.95
N LEU A 67 -21.52 14.07 2.45
CA LEU A 67 -21.55 13.71 3.86
C LEU A 67 -20.84 12.37 4.07
N LEU A 68 -19.88 12.33 4.98
CA LEU A 68 -19.20 11.10 5.40
C LEU A 68 -19.42 10.93 6.91
N PHE A 69 -19.91 9.78 7.34
CA PHE A 69 -19.97 9.40 8.76
C PHE A 69 -19.03 8.22 9.02
N TYR A 70 -18.20 8.33 10.06
CA TYR A 70 -17.29 7.27 10.50
C TYR A 70 -17.49 6.93 11.98
N ALA A 71 -17.53 5.64 12.29
CA ALA A 71 -17.53 5.14 13.67
C ALA A 71 -16.67 3.87 13.79
N SER A 72 -16.00 3.74 14.94
CA SER A 72 -15.34 2.49 15.35
C SER A 72 -15.79 2.15 16.78
N CYS A 73 -16.43 1.00 16.99
CA CYS A 73 -17.11 0.69 18.25
C CYS A 73 -17.38 -0.81 18.49
N LEU A 74 -17.90 -1.13 19.67
CA LEU A 74 -18.58 -2.41 19.92
C LEU A 74 -20.00 -2.33 19.34
N PHE A 75 -20.56 -3.46 18.90
CA PHE A 75 -21.95 -3.54 18.45
C PHE A 75 -22.62 -4.79 19.00
N VAL A 76 -23.95 -4.72 19.12
CA VAL A 76 -24.80 -5.82 19.61
C VAL A 76 -25.94 -6.02 18.62
N VAL A 77 -26.31 -7.29 18.37
CA VAL A 77 -27.49 -7.68 17.59
C VAL A 77 -28.52 -8.28 18.53
N MET A 78 -29.74 -7.73 18.51
CA MET A 78 -30.84 -8.18 19.37
C MET A 78 -31.69 -9.27 18.70
N GLU A 79 -32.57 -9.96 19.47
CA GLU A 79 -33.40 -11.09 19.00
C GLU A 79 -34.33 -10.76 17.80
N ASP A 80 -34.53 -9.47 17.47
CA ASP A 80 -35.38 -8.96 16.38
C ASP A 80 -34.56 -8.42 15.16
N ASP A 81 -33.30 -8.86 14.97
CA ASP A 81 -32.32 -8.36 13.97
C ASP A 81 -31.90 -6.88 14.13
N GLU A 82 -32.28 -6.20 15.22
CA GLU A 82 -31.89 -4.81 15.48
C GLU A 82 -30.41 -4.69 15.89
N CYS A 83 -29.62 -3.99 15.08
CA CYS A 83 -28.20 -3.71 15.36
C CYS A 83 -28.01 -2.38 16.11
N TYR A 84 -27.31 -2.42 17.26
CA TYR A 84 -27.00 -1.27 18.10
C TYR A 84 -25.51 -0.91 18.06
N LEU A 85 -25.20 0.38 17.97
CA LEU A 85 -23.83 0.92 18.02
C LEU A 85 -23.45 1.28 19.46
N CYS A 86 -22.77 0.38 20.15
CA CYS A 86 -22.38 0.49 21.55
C CYS A 86 -21.03 1.20 21.67
N LEU A 87 -21.07 2.53 21.55
CA LEU A 87 -19.88 3.38 21.49
C LEU A 87 -19.32 3.78 22.87
N ASN A 88 -20.02 3.47 23.97
CA ASN A 88 -19.49 3.60 25.32
C ASN A 88 -18.88 2.26 25.78
N PRO A 89 -17.54 2.08 25.76
CA PRO A 89 -16.92 0.82 26.20
C PRO A 89 -17.02 0.57 27.70
N ASP A 90 -17.43 1.56 28.50
CA ASP A 90 -17.67 1.40 29.95
C ASP A 90 -19.12 0.95 30.26
N GLU A 91 -20.06 1.08 29.30
CA GLU A 91 -21.46 0.62 29.40
C GLU A 91 -21.92 -0.02 28.07
N PRO A 92 -21.40 -1.20 27.69
CA PRO A 92 -21.65 -1.82 26.37
C PRO A 92 -23.11 -2.25 26.13
N ASP A 93 -23.94 -2.31 27.18
CA ASP A 93 -25.39 -2.54 27.10
C ASP A 93 -26.16 -1.30 26.58
N VAL A 94 -25.46 -0.18 26.29
CA VAL A 94 -26.05 1.11 25.92
C VAL A 94 -25.45 1.63 24.60
N GLY A 95 -26.33 1.86 23.63
CA GLY A 95 -25.99 2.39 22.30
C GLY A 95 -27.26 2.76 21.53
N ASP A 96 -27.09 3.38 20.37
CA ASP A 96 -28.21 3.75 19.48
C ASP A 96 -28.41 2.73 18.36
N ALA A 97 -29.66 2.55 17.94
CA ALA A 97 -30.00 1.67 16.82
C ALA A 97 -29.44 2.23 15.51
N LEU A 98 -28.76 1.39 14.73
CA LEU A 98 -28.20 1.77 13.42
C LEU A 98 -29.29 2.30 12.46
N ALA A 99 -30.52 1.80 12.59
CA ALA A 99 -31.68 2.29 11.83
C ALA A 99 -31.95 3.79 12.08
N ASP A 100 -31.91 4.25 13.32
CA ASP A 100 -32.13 5.66 13.67
C ASP A 100 -30.96 6.54 13.21
N VAL A 101 -29.72 6.06 13.37
CA VAL A 101 -28.52 6.74 12.85
C VAL A 101 -28.60 6.95 11.34
N VAL A 102 -28.98 5.90 10.60
CA VAL A 102 -29.16 5.96 9.15
C VAL A 102 -30.36 6.83 8.76
N ALA A 103 -31.46 6.80 9.50
CA ALA A 103 -32.62 7.68 9.28
C ALA A 103 -32.28 9.16 9.50
N VAL A 104 -31.45 9.49 10.50
CA VAL A 104 -30.96 10.85 10.75
C VAL A 104 -30.08 11.34 9.60
N LEU A 105 -29.18 10.50 9.06
CA LEU A 105 -28.25 10.86 7.97
C LEU A 105 -28.92 10.91 6.58
N SER A 106 -29.96 10.11 6.36
CA SER A 106 -30.61 9.93 5.06
C SER A 106 -31.18 11.23 4.47
N GLY A 107 -30.85 11.51 3.20
CA GLY A 107 -31.34 12.69 2.48
C GLY A 107 -30.88 14.05 3.03
N ARG A 108 -29.90 14.10 3.96
CA ARG A 108 -29.36 15.35 4.51
C ARG A 108 -28.36 16.04 3.58
N ALA A 109 -27.63 15.27 2.76
CA ALA A 109 -26.72 15.80 1.74
C ALA A 109 -27.44 16.06 0.40
N SER A 110 -26.86 16.95 -0.40
CA SER A 110 -27.31 17.27 -1.76
C SER A 110 -26.61 16.46 -2.87
N GLY A 111 -25.50 15.79 -2.53
CA GLY A 111 -24.77 14.81 -3.33
C GLY A 111 -24.67 13.48 -2.60
N GLY A 112 -23.46 12.93 -2.43
CA GLY A 112 -23.23 11.63 -1.79
C GLY A 112 -23.39 11.64 -0.26
N THR A 113 -23.82 10.51 0.30
CA THR A 113 -23.68 10.19 1.74
C THR A 113 -23.06 8.81 1.88
N LEU A 114 -21.93 8.72 2.61
CA LEU A 114 -21.22 7.47 2.92
C LEU A 114 -21.20 7.25 4.44
N VAL A 115 -21.51 6.02 4.87
CA VAL A 115 -21.32 5.54 6.24
C VAL A 115 -20.22 4.48 6.26
N CYS A 116 -19.26 4.63 7.17
CA CYS A 116 -18.13 3.72 7.37
C CYS A 116 -18.12 3.22 8.82
N LEU A 117 -18.25 1.90 9.03
CA LEU A 117 -18.38 1.30 10.36
C LEU A 117 -17.34 0.19 10.60
N GLU A 118 -16.46 0.41 11.58
CA GLU A 118 -15.56 -0.61 12.13
C GLU A 118 -16.18 -1.17 13.42
N LEU A 119 -16.71 -2.39 13.38
CA LEU A 119 -17.57 -2.93 14.43
C LEU A 119 -16.95 -4.17 15.11
N ARG A 120 -17.05 -4.22 16.43
CA ARG A 120 -16.59 -5.37 17.23
C ARG A 120 -17.73 -6.09 17.92
N HIS A 121 -17.84 -7.39 17.67
CA HIS A 121 -18.80 -8.27 18.32
C HIS A 121 -18.40 -8.47 19.78
N ASP A 122 -19.38 -8.39 20.69
CA ASP A 122 -19.20 -8.49 22.14
C ASP A 122 -18.56 -9.81 22.60
N ASP A 123 -18.98 -10.94 22.03
CA ASP A 123 -18.39 -12.26 22.23
C ASP A 123 -16.97 -12.35 21.62
N GLU A 124 -15.97 -12.58 22.49
CA GLU A 124 -14.58 -12.80 22.10
C GLU A 124 -14.35 -14.15 21.39
N GLU A 125 -15.23 -15.14 21.60
CA GLU A 125 -15.20 -16.45 20.95
C GLU A 125 -16.15 -16.53 19.73
N ALA A 126 -16.75 -15.40 19.30
CA ALA A 126 -17.74 -15.33 18.22
C ALA A 126 -17.27 -16.04 16.95
N ASP A 127 -18.02 -17.07 16.55
CA ASP A 127 -17.65 -17.91 15.41
C ASP A 127 -18.04 -17.31 14.05
N ARG A 128 -17.61 -17.99 12.99
CA ARG A 128 -17.85 -17.59 11.60
C ARG A 128 -19.35 -17.45 11.26
N ALA A 129 -20.23 -18.21 11.88
CA ALA A 129 -21.67 -18.11 11.64
C ALA A 129 -22.24 -16.86 12.34
N VAL A 130 -21.91 -16.65 13.61
CA VAL A 130 -22.33 -15.48 14.41
C VAL A 130 -21.91 -14.16 13.75
N LEU A 131 -20.65 -14.07 13.32
CA LEU A 131 -20.11 -12.90 12.63
C LEU A 131 -20.71 -12.70 11.22
N LYS A 132 -21.25 -13.75 10.59
CA LYS A 132 -21.96 -13.66 9.31
C LYS A 132 -23.42 -13.21 9.50
N GLU A 133 -24.15 -13.80 10.44
CA GLU A 133 -25.51 -13.41 10.79
C GLU A 133 -25.57 -11.93 11.18
N SER A 134 -24.58 -11.47 11.96
CA SER A 134 -24.36 -10.04 12.25
C SER A 134 -24.26 -9.14 11.02
N VAL A 135 -23.53 -9.58 10.00
CA VAL A 135 -23.34 -8.82 8.75
C VAL A 135 -24.59 -8.83 7.89
N GLU A 136 -25.37 -9.91 7.92
CA GLU A 136 -26.68 -9.98 7.28
C GLU A 136 -27.70 -9.06 8.00
N ALA A 137 -27.71 -8.98 9.33
CA ALA A 137 -28.52 -8.05 10.11
C ALA A 137 -28.18 -6.57 9.83
N LEU A 138 -26.89 -6.21 9.80
CA LEU A 138 -26.42 -4.88 9.38
C LEU A 138 -26.87 -4.54 7.95
N SER A 139 -26.85 -5.51 7.03
CA SER A 139 -27.35 -5.34 5.66
C SER A 139 -28.86 -5.11 5.62
N ASN A 140 -29.63 -5.82 6.45
CA ASN A 140 -31.08 -5.68 6.56
C ASN A 140 -31.47 -4.31 7.13
N CYS A 141 -30.79 -3.82 8.16
CA CYS A 141 -31.01 -2.50 8.76
C CYS A 141 -30.97 -1.36 7.71
N VAL A 142 -30.02 -1.40 6.78
CA VAL A 142 -29.86 -0.35 5.76
C VAL A 142 -30.64 -0.64 4.47
N ALA A 143 -30.94 -1.91 4.16
CA ALA A 143 -31.75 -2.29 3.01
C ALA A 143 -33.27 -2.07 3.20
N ALA A 144 -33.74 -1.74 4.41
CA ALA A 144 -35.15 -1.56 4.74
C ALA A 144 -35.79 -0.32 4.06
N GLU A 145 -35.03 0.77 3.88
CA GLU A 145 -35.53 2.03 3.31
C GLU A 145 -34.72 2.55 2.10
N GLN A 146 -35.32 3.44 1.31
CA GLN A 146 -34.70 4.01 0.11
C GLN A 146 -33.84 5.24 0.45
N THR A 147 -32.87 5.05 1.33
CA THR A 147 -32.07 6.08 2.03
C THR A 147 -31.20 6.96 1.12
N GLY A 148 -30.83 6.48 -0.07
CA GLY A 148 -29.89 7.17 -0.97
C GLY A 148 -28.44 7.15 -0.51
N LEU A 149 -28.14 6.37 0.54
CA LEU A 149 -26.89 6.31 1.28
C LEU A 149 -26.06 5.09 0.88
N GLU A 150 -24.74 5.26 0.78
CA GLU A 150 -23.78 4.17 0.54
C GLU A 150 -23.13 3.77 1.89
N LEU A 151 -22.96 2.47 2.16
CA LEU A 151 -22.45 1.94 3.44
C LEU A 151 -21.30 0.97 3.20
N ILE A 152 -20.24 1.09 4.00
CA ILE A 152 -19.22 0.05 4.17
C ILE A 152 -19.10 -0.27 5.67
N ALA A 153 -19.23 -1.54 6.04
CA ALA A 153 -19.05 -2.00 7.41
C ALA A 153 -18.20 -3.28 7.48
N ALA A 154 -17.51 -3.48 8.60
CA ALA A 154 -16.84 -4.74 8.92
C ALA A 154 -17.04 -5.13 10.39
N VAL A 155 -17.11 -6.44 10.63
CA VAL A 155 -17.42 -7.09 11.90
C VAL A 155 -16.30 -8.05 12.29
N ARG A 156 -15.82 -7.99 13.53
CA ARG A 156 -14.80 -8.90 14.10
C ARG A 156 -15.02 -9.11 15.61
N PRO A 157 -14.56 -10.21 16.25
CA PRO A 157 -14.61 -10.33 17.70
C PRO A 157 -13.65 -9.32 18.37
N VAL A 158 -13.99 -8.87 19.58
CA VAL A 158 -13.27 -7.82 20.33
C VAL A 158 -11.75 -8.06 20.40
N GLY A 159 -11.32 -9.30 20.63
CA GLY A 159 -9.90 -9.67 20.82
C GLY A 159 -9.05 -9.86 19.56
N ALA A 160 -9.59 -9.74 18.34
CA ALA A 160 -8.91 -10.19 17.12
C ALA A 160 -7.60 -9.46 16.76
N HIS A 161 -7.41 -8.21 17.22
CA HIS A 161 -6.19 -7.43 16.99
C HIS A 161 -5.91 -6.49 18.18
N PRO A 162 -4.63 -6.29 18.58
CA PRO A 162 -4.28 -5.29 19.58
C PRO A 162 -4.46 -3.86 19.04
N GLU A 163 -4.86 -2.91 19.90
CA GLU A 163 -5.03 -1.45 19.60
C GLU A 163 -3.75 -0.73 19.08
N ARG A 164 -2.65 -1.46 18.87
CA ARG A 164 -1.33 -0.97 18.46
C ARG A 164 -1.17 -0.80 16.95
N ILE A 165 -2.14 -1.27 16.17
CA ILE A 165 -2.22 -1.19 14.71
C ILE A 165 -3.63 -0.66 14.36
N PRO A 166 -3.81 0.20 13.33
CA PRO A 166 -5.16 0.54 12.85
C PRO A 166 -5.91 -0.69 12.35
N SER A 167 -7.23 -0.64 12.33
CA SER A 167 -8.02 -1.66 11.63
C SER A 167 -7.69 -1.69 10.13
N ARG A 168 -7.84 -2.85 9.49
CA ARG A 168 -7.69 -2.96 8.03
C ARG A 168 -8.74 -2.12 7.28
N LEU A 169 -9.89 -1.79 7.89
CA LEU A 169 -10.92 -0.93 7.28
C LEU A 169 -10.52 0.52 7.36
N THR A 170 -10.01 0.93 8.51
CA THR A 170 -9.41 2.25 8.73
C THR A 170 -8.29 2.49 7.72
N ALA A 171 -7.32 1.57 7.63
CA ALA A 171 -6.22 1.64 6.67
C ALA A 171 -6.72 1.69 5.22
N GLY A 172 -7.66 0.81 4.86
CA GLY A 172 -8.22 0.74 3.51
C GLY A 172 -9.09 1.94 3.10
N ILE A 173 -9.80 2.57 4.04
CA ILE A 173 -10.53 3.83 3.81
C ILE A 173 -9.54 4.98 3.62
N LEU A 174 -8.45 5.03 4.39
CA LEU A 174 -7.40 6.03 4.23
C LEU A 174 -6.71 5.89 2.86
N GLU A 175 -6.34 4.67 2.45
CA GLU A 175 -5.81 4.38 1.11
C GLU A 175 -6.81 4.75 0.00
N ALA A 176 -8.10 4.45 0.20
CA ALA A 176 -9.17 4.85 -0.73
C ALA A 176 -9.37 6.38 -0.81
N ILE A 177 -9.01 7.14 0.24
CA ILE A 177 -8.99 8.61 0.24
C ILE A 177 -7.74 9.14 -0.48
N ASP A 178 -6.56 8.60 -0.16
CA ASP A 178 -5.27 9.03 -0.69
C ASP A 178 -5.05 8.67 -2.17
N SER A 179 -5.73 7.64 -2.67
CA SER A 179 -5.68 7.25 -4.09
C SER A 179 -6.57 8.10 -5.02
N ILE A 180 -7.37 9.03 -4.49
CA ILE A 180 -8.28 9.86 -5.31
C ILE A 180 -7.63 11.22 -5.62
N GLU A 181 -7.20 11.40 -6.87
CA GLU A 181 -6.73 12.71 -7.35
C GLU A 181 -7.85 13.77 -7.31
N GLY A 182 -7.65 14.82 -6.52
CA GLY A 182 -8.47 16.05 -6.55
C GLY A 182 -9.67 16.04 -5.60
N VAL A 183 -10.86 16.38 -6.12
CA VAL A 183 -12.06 16.62 -5.28
C VAL A 183 -12.66 15.29 -4.84
N VAL A 184 -12.22 14.77 -3.69
CA VAL A 184 -12.74 13.55 -3.08
C VAL A 184 -14.24 13.67 -2.79
N THR A 185 -15.02 12.69 -3.29
CA THR A 185 -16.45 12.50 -3.03
C THR A 185 -16.69 11.19 -2.29
N ALA A 186 -17.77 11.13 -1.51
CA ALA A 186 -18.18 9.95 -0.75
C ALA A 186 -18.29 8.70 -1.65
N ARG A 187 -18.79 8.90 -2.87
CA ARG A 187 -18.95 7.85 -3.89
C ARG A 187 -17.63 7.38 -4.52
N GLN A 188 -16.61 8.24 -4.62
CA GLN A 188 -15.27 7.79 -5.06
C GLN A 188 -14.58 6.99 -3.96
N VAL A 189 -14.71 7.40 -2.69
CA VAL A 189 -14.20 6.65 -1.53
C VAL A 189 -14.88 5.30 -1.44
N TYR A 190 -16.22 5.22 -1.56
CA TYR A 190 -16.96 3.96 -1.62
C TYR A 190 -16.46 3.05 -2.75
N ALA A 191 -16.28 3.60 -3.95
CA ALA A 191 -15.86 2.84 -5.12
C ALA A 191 -14.41 2.33 -5.04
N HIS A 192 -13.47 3.14 -4.53
CA HIS A 192 -12.09 2.71 -4.31
C HIS A 192 -12.01 1.73 -3.14
N ALA A 193 -12.73 1.98 -2.04
CA ALA A 193 -12.71 1.10 -0.89
C ALA A 193 -13.19 -0.32 -1.23
N ILE A 194 -14.27 -0.47 -2.02
CA ILE A 194 -14.75 -1.81 -2.43
C ILE A 194 -13.86 -2.49 -3.51
N GLN A 195 -12.96 -1.75 -4.16
CA GLN A 195 -12.06 -2.28 -5.21
C GLN A 195 -10.64 -2.55 -4.71
N ASN A 196 -10.12 -1.73 -3.79
CA ASN A 196 -8.73 -1.73 -3.34
C ASN A 196 -8.58 -2.25 -1.91
N VAL A 197 -9.55 -2.00 -1.01
CA VAL A 197 -9.61 -2.80 0.21
C VAL A 197 -10.00 -4.20 -0.22
N ASP A 198 -9.13 -5.17 0.02
CA ASP A 198 -9.44 -6.55 -0.27
C ASP A 198 -10.45 -7.08 0.76
N LEU A 199 -11.72 -6.68 0.60
CA LEU A 199 -12.88 -7.29 1.24
C LEU A 199 -13.05 -8.76 0.82
N GLY A 200 -12.16 -9.31 -0.02
CA GLY A 200 -12.08 -10.71 -0.39
C GLY A 200 -11.46 -11.62 0.66
N THR A 201 -10.42 -11.18 1.36
CA THR A 201 -9.87 -11.88 2.53
C THR A 201 -10.71 -11.71 3.80
N TRP A 202 -11.85 -11.02 3.72
CA TRP A 202 -12.65 -10.64 4.88
C TRP A 202 -14.01 -11.35 4.88
N PRO A 203 -14.18 -12.41 5.67
CA PRO A 203 -15.42 -13.17 5.69
C PRO A 203 -16.63 -12.44 6.31
N HIS A 204 -16.40 -11.30 6.96
CA HIS A 204 -17.38 -10.57 7.78
C HIS A 204 -17.38 -9.05 7.51
N ALA A 205 -17.32 -8.67 6.24
CA ALA A 205 -17.55 -7.28 5.80
C ALA A 205 -18.80 -7.18 4.90
N VAL A 206 -19.32 -5.96 4.72
CA VAL A 206 -20.42 -5.65 3.80
C VAL A 206 -20.27 -4.27 3.15
N GLY A 207 -20.44 -4.24 1.83
CA GLY A 207 -20.80 -3.03 1.09
C GLY A 207 -22.29 -3.01 0.78
N HIS A 208 -22.94 -1.85 0.91
CA HIS A 208 -24.33 -1.64 0.51
C HIS A 208 -24.49 -0.35 -0.31
N ARG A 209 -25.36 -0.41 -1.34
CA ARG A 209 -25.59 0.69 -2.27
C ARG A 209 -27.06 0.82 -2.70
N PRO A 210 -27.60 2.04 -2.86
CA PRO A 210 -29.00 2.24 -3.26
C PRO A 210 -29.28 1.71 -4.67
N GLY A 211 -30.38 0.96 -4.84
CA GLY A 211 -30.85 0.47 -6.15
C GLY A 211 -29.98 -0.62 -6.79
N ARG A 212 -28.80 -0.92 -6.25
CA ARG A 212 -27.92 -2.02 -6.67
C ARG A 212 -27.34 -2.66 -5.42
N ARG A 213 -27.86 -3.83 -5.05
CA ARG A 213 -27.27 -4.68 -4.00
C ARG A 213 -25.91 -5.20 -4.49
N ASP A 214 -24.89 -4.36 -4.38
CA ASP A 214 -23.47 -4.66 -4.61
C ASP A 214 -22.94 -5.53 -3.46
N PHE A 215 -23.54 -6.71 -3.31
CA PHE A 215 -23.29 -7.63 -2.22
C PHE A 215 -21.83 -8.12 -2.22
N VAL A 216 -21.12 -7.76 -1.16
CA VAL A 216 -19.87 -8.40 -0.77
C VAL A 216 -20.06 -8.97 0.63
N VAL A 217 -20.68 -10.15 0.72
CA VAL A 217 -20.58 -11.04 1.89
C VAL A 217 -19.76 -12.23 1.42
N ARG A 218 -18.43 -12.14 1.57
CA ARG A 218 -17.48 -13.14 1.06
C ARG A 218 -17.35 -14.31 2.02
N ASP A 219 -18.44 -15.06 2.19
CA ASP A 219 -18.36 -16.34 2.89
C ASP A 219 -17.42 -17.30 2.14
N ALA A 220 -16.79 -18.23 2.85
CA ALA A 220 -15.71 -19.07 2.30
C ALA A 220 -16.25 -20.02 1.23
N GLU A 221 -17.52 -20.48 1.33
CA GLU A 221 -18.17 -21.20 0.23
C GLU A 221 -18.39 -20.34 -1.02
N THR A 222 -18.55 -19.02 -0.87
CA THR A 222 -18.69 -18.09 -2.00
C THR A 222 -17.33 -17.75 -2.60
N VAL A 223 -16.29 -17.60 -1.78
CA VAL A 223 -14.90 -17.54 -2.27
C VAL A 223 -14.58 -18.83 -3.02
N ALA A 224 -14.75 -19.99 -2.39
CA ALA A 224 -14.51 -21.32 -2.95
C ALA A 224 -15.28 -21.60 -4.26
N ARG A 225 -16.51 -21.10 -4.43
CA ARG A 225 -17.26 -21.21 -5.70
C ARG A 225 -16.81 -20.24 -6.80
N VAL A 226 -16.02 -19.23 -6.46
CA VAL A 226 -15.33 -18.34 -7.40
C VAL A 226 -13.86 -18.76 -7.60
N SER A 227 -13.27 -19.51 -6.66
CA SER A 227 -11.86 -19.93 -6.62
C SER A 227 -11.65 -21.46 -6.53
N GLY A 228 -12.54 -22.27 -7.11
CA GLY A 228 -12.38 -23.71 -7.36
C GLY A 228 -12.41 -24.69 -6.17
N MET A 229 -12.24 -24.21 -4.94
CA MET A 229 -12.00 -25.05 -3.74
C MET A 229 -13.22 -25.85 -3.23
N PRO A 230 -13.04 -27.08 -2.69
CA PRO A 230 -14.05 -27.78 -1.89
C PRO A 230 -13.87 -27.53 -0.39
N ALA A 231 -14.96 -27.33 0.34
CA ALA A 231 -14.93 -27.05 1.79
C ALA A 231 -15.22 -28.32 2.62
N GLU A 232 -14.23 -28.83 3.36
CA GLU A 232 -14.48 -29.73 4.50
C GLU A 232 -13.26 -29.80 5.45
N LEU A 233 -13.40 -29.26 6.68
CA LEU A 233 -12.78 -29.74 7.94
C LEU A 233 -13.12 -28.81 9.12
N SER A 234 -14.22 -29.08 9.82
CA SER A 234 -14.55 -28.39 11.07
C SER A 234 -13.56 -28.78 12.19
N THR A 235 -13.26 -27.83 13.07
CA THR A 235 -12.38 -28.03 14.23
C THR A 235 -12.97 -29.03 15.24
N SER A 236 -12.10 -29.78 15.91
CA SER A 236 -12.43 -30.42 17.18
C SER A 236 -11.25 -30.28 18.14
N THR A 237 -11.50 -29.72 19.32
CA THR A 237 -10.46 -29.32 20.28
C THR A 237 -9.89 -30.51 21.06
N PRO A 238 -8.60 -30.46 21.47
CA PRO A 238 -7.94 -31.58 22.13
C PRO A 238 -8.36 -31.73 23.60
N SER A 239 -9.04 -32.82 23.94
CA SER A 239 -9.38 -33.17 25.33
C SER A 239 -8.30 -34.06 25.99
N GLU A 240 -8.05 -33.83 27.28
CA GLU A 240 -7.01 -34.52 28.06
C GLU A 240 -7.23 -36.05 28.21
N PRO A 241 -6.15 -36.84 28.45
CA PRO A 241 -6.17 -38.29 28.23
C PRO A 241 -6.72 -39.14 29.40
N PRO A 242 -7.67 -40.07 29.15
CA PRO A 242 -8.08 -41.09 30.12
C PRO A 242 -7.11 -42.28 30.18
N THR A 243 -7.04 -42.94 31.34
CA THR A 243 -6.01 -43.93 31.66
C THR A 243 -6.25 -45.36 31.15
N ARG A 244 -5.14 -46.03 30.79
CA ARG A 244 -4.93 -47.49 30.61
C ARG A 244 -6.08 -48.45 30.97
N ARG A 245 -6.44 -49.34 30.04
CA ARG A 245 -6.59 -50.80 30.32
C ARG A 245 -6.42 -51.64 29.05
N SER A 246 -6.43 -52.97 29.20
CA SER A 246 -5.71 -53.92 28.34
C SER A 246 -6.55 -55.04 27.74
N SER A 247 -6.29 -55.40 26.47
CA SER A 247 -6.38 -56.79 25.98
C SER A 247 -5.59 -57.03 24.68
N ARG A 248 -4.69 -58.01 24.71
CA ARG A 248 -4.12 -58.74 23.55
C ARG A 248 -5.02 -59.98 23.28
N PRO A 249 -5.00 -60.68 22.11
CA PRO A 249 -3.76 -61.21 21.52
C PRO A 249 -3.60 -61.27 19.97
N THR A 250 -2.32 -61.38 19.61
CA THR A 250 -1.63 -62.04 18.47
C THR A 250 -2.31 -63.27 17.83
N PRO A 251 -1.96 -63.70 16.57
CA PRO A 251 -0.57 -63.75 16.06
C PRO A 251 -0.23 -63.52 14.56
N PHE A 252 1.09 -63.31 14.35
CA PHE A 252 1.98 -63.62 13.19
C PHE A 252 1.80 -65.04 12.60
N PRO A 253 2.48 -65.50 11.50
CA PRO A 253 3.76 -65.04 10.84
C PRO A 253 3.72 -65.08 9.27
N PRO A 254 4.84 -65.22 8.51
CA PRO A 254 6.03 -64.34 8.33
C PRO A 254 6.49 -64.14 6.84
N ALA A 255 7.54 -63.30 6.64
CA ALA A 255 8.71 -63.47 5.73
C ALA A 255 8.55 -63.76 4.20
N ALA A 256 9.58 -63.62 3.35
CA ALA A 256 10.75 -62.72 3.22
C ALA A 256 11.54 -63.08 1.93
N ASP A 257 12.53 -62.24 1.60
CA ASP A 257 13.76 -62.52 0.82
C ASP A 257 13.76 -62.56 -0.73
N ALA A 258 14.90 -62.11 -1.26
CA ALA A 258 15.35 -62.15 -2.66
C ALA A 258 16.47 -63.26 -2.78
N PRO A 259 17.62 -63.19 -3.50
CA PRO A 259 18.30 -62.09 -4.21
C PRO A 259 18.95 -62.44 -5.59
N ARG A 260 19.83 -61.53 -6.04
CA ARG A 260 20.70 -61.51 -7.23
C ARG A 260 21.62 -62.73 -7.46
N GLU A 261 21.91 -63.01 -8.74
CA GLU A 261 23.21 -63.37 -9.36
C GLU A 261 23.16 -62.86 -10.85
N LEU A 262 24.23 -62.61 -11.63
CA LEU A 262 25.68 -62.71 -11.38
C LEU A 262 26.47 -61.54 -12.05
N SER A 263 27.08 -61.72 -13.23
CA SER A 263 27.98 -60.80 -13.99
C SER A 263 28.07 -61.29 -15.48
N GLU A 264 28.87 -60.79 -16.45
CA GLU A 264 30.09 -59.94 -16.49
C GLU A 264 30.33 -59.37 -17.92
N ASP A 265 31.40 -58.55 -18.12
CA ASP A 265 31.77 -57.87 -19.38
C ASP A 265 32.31 -58.81 -20.51
N PRO A 266 32.75 -58.25 -21.66
CA PRO A 266 34.22 -58.15 -21.81
C PRO A 266 34.81 -56.98 -22.65
N VAL A 267 36.01 -56.51 -22.22
CA VAL A 267 37.18 -56.10 -23.06
C VAL A 267 37.13 -54.77 -23.85
N ALA A 268 38.17 -53.93 -23.93
CA ALA A 268 39.38 -53.65 -23.09
C ALA A 268 39.98 -52.29 -23.57
N GLY A 269 40.54 -51.42 -22.71
CA GLY A 269 41.98 -51.41 -22.33
C GLY A 269 42.74 -50.26 -23.06
N GLY A 270 43.77 -49.61 -22.51
CA GLY A 270 44.41 -49.69 -21.19
C GLY A 270 45.67 -48.79 -21.10
N LEU A 271 46.51 -49.01 -20.08
CA LEU A 271 47.82 -48.39 -19.76
C LEU A 271 47.83 -47.07 -18.93
N ALA A 272 48.56 -47.15 -17.82
CA ALA A 272 49.08 -46.07 -16.95
C ALA A 272 50.65 -46.18 -16.97
N PRO A 273 51.51 -45.79 -15.98
CA PRO A 273 51.31 -45.18 -14.64
C PRO A 273 52.36 -44.11 -14.21
N SER A 274 52.37 -43.71 -12.92
CA SER A 274 53.56 -43.35 -12.08
C SER A 274 54.33 -42.05 -12.41
N ASP A 275 55.15 -41.41 -11.53
CA ASP A 275 55.22 -41.35 -10.05
C ASP A 275 56.04 -40.11 -9.58
N THR A 276 56.05 -39.86 -8.26
CA THR A 276 57.05 -39.12 -7.43
C THR A 276 58.05 -38.09 -8.03
N GLY A 277 58.13 -36.90 -7.39
CA GLY A 277 59.32 -36.54 -6.59
C GLY A 277 60.41 -35.57 -7.12
N ALA A 278 60.33 -34.30 -6.66
CA ALA A 278 61.40 -33.43 -6.12
C ALA A 278 62.62 -32.90 -6.96
N ASP A 279 63.03 -31.68 -6.58
CA ASP A 279 64.37 -31.04 -6.60
C ASP A 279 65.08 -30.56 -7.90
N SER A 280 65.04 -29.22 -8.07
CA SER A 280 66.21 -28.29 -8.11
C SER A 280 66.83 -27.74 -9.42
N GLU A 281 67.07 -26.42 -9.36
CA GLU A 281 67.92 -25.49 -10.15
C GLU A 281 67.48 -24.98 -11.56
N GLU A 282 67.91 -23.73 -11.85
CA GLU A 282 67.39 -22.79 -12.88
C GLU A 282 68.44 -22.50 -14.01
N PRO A 283 68.41 -21.39 -14.79
CA PRO A 283 67.33 -20.52 -15.33
C PRO A 283 67.49 -20.38 -16.88
N PRO A 284 66.95 -19.35 -17.59
CA PRO A 284 65.86 -18.39 -17.37
C PRO A 284 64.71 -18.64 -18.40
N THR A 285 63.83 -17.77 -18.91
CA THR A 285 63.51 -16.31 -18.94
C THR A 285 62.03 -16.20 -19.38
N VAL A 286 61.21 -15.15 -19.26
CA VAL A 286 61.31 -13.73 -18.84
C VAL A 286 60.08 -13.38 -17.96
N GLN A 287 60.05 -12.22 -17.31
CA GLN A 287 59.02 -11.83 -16.34
C GLN A 287 57.84 -10.99 -16.90
N ARG A 288 56.65 -11.23 -16.33
CA ARG A 288 55.65 -10.19 -16.01
C ARG A 288 55.87 -9.73 -14.55
N PRO A 289 55.41 -8.52 -14.18
CA PRO A 289 54.89 -8.26 -12.83
C PRO A 289 53.48 -7.66 -12.85
N ALA A 290 52.93 -7.35 -11.66
CA ALA A 290 51.58 -6.84 -11.42
C ALA A 290 51.60 -5.56 -10.54
N ARG A 291 50.44 -5.23 -9.93
CA ARG A 291 50.19 -4.28 -8.81
C ARG A 291 51.37 -4.14 -7.81
N PRO A 292 51.57 -3.00 -7.10
CA PRO A 292 50.48 -2.29 -6.36
C PRO A 292 50.63 -0.76 -6.09
N LEU A 293 49.61 -0.21 -5.38
CA LEU A 293 49.61 0.76 -4.25
C LEU A 293 50.35 2.14 -4.23
N ASP A 294 49.80 2.98 -3.33
CA ASP A 294 50.32 4.14 -2.56
C ASP A 294 50.47 5.58 -3.15
N GLU A 295 49.73 6.48 -2.47
CA GLU A 295 50.02 7.82 -1.92
C GLU A 295 50.83 8.96 -2.63
N ALA A 296 50.34 10.18 -2.33
CA ALA A 296 51.07 11.43 -2.01
C ALA A 296 51.64 12.38 -3.09
N GLN A 297 51.11 13.61 -3.05
CA GLN A 297 51.79 14.92 -3.04
C GLN A 297 52.54 15.48 -4.26
N LEU A 298 52.14 16.71 -4.64
CA LEU A 298 52.92 17.82 -5.22
C LEU A 298 53.48 17.60 -6.66
N ASP A 299 53.58 18.61 -7.54
CA ASP A 299 53.81 20.04 -7.30
C ASP A 299 53.19 20.94 -8.41
N GLU A 300 53.25 22.26 -8.25
CA GLU A 300 52.83 23.25 -9.27
C GLU A 300 53.86 23.40 -10.44
N ALA A 301 53.40 23.85 -11.63
CA ALA A 301 53.89 25.10 -12.29
C ALA A 301 53.71 25.18 -13.83
N GLN A 302 53.08 26.28 -14.26
CA GLN A 302 53.46 27.17 -15.38
C GLN A 302 53.50 26.71 -16.86
N LEU A 303 52.69 27.43 -17.67
CA LEU A 303 53.05 28.22 -18.88
C LEU A 303 53.63 27.48 -20.12
N ASP A 304 53.28 27.83 -21.37
CA ASP A 304 53.09 29.18 -21.93
C ASP A 304 52.07 29.25 -23.09
N GLU A 305 51.71 30.47 -23.51
CA GLU A 305 50.88 30.75 -24.71
C GLU A 305 51.67 30.65 -26.03
N ALA A 306 50.97 30.53 -27.18
CA ALA A 306 51.08 31.49 -28.31
C ALA A 306 50.37 31.08 -29.63
N GLN A 307 49.56 32.00 -30.15
CA GLN A 307 49.36 32.37 -31.58
C GLN A 307 48.80 31.30 -32.57
N LEU A 308 47.62 31.50 -33.16
CA LEU A 308 47.20 32.49 -34.20
C LEU A 308 47.76 32.22 -35.61
N ASP A 309 46.86 31.97 -36.56
CA ASP A 309 46.85 32.66 -37.85
C ASP A 309 45.39 32.80 -38.36
N GLU A 310 45.09 33.79 -39.21
CA GLU A 310 43.71 34.23 -39.49
C GLU A 310 43.40 34.45 -40.99
N ALA A 311 42.17 34.08 -41.41
CA ALA A 311 41.54 34.37 -42.71
C ALA A 311 42.20 33.71 -43.97
N GLN A 312 41.50 33.28 -45.02
CA GLN A 312 40.41 33.91 -45.75
C GLN A 312 39.60 32.90 -46.60
N ALA A 313 38.28 32.86 -46.44
CA ALA A 313 37.34 32.44 -47.47
C ALA A 313 35.97 33.08 -47.16
N ALA A 314 35.37 33.79 -48.12
CA ALA A 314 34.18 34.60 -47.86
C ALA A 314 33.13 34.47 -48.96
N GLN A 315 31.85 34.55 -48.56
CA GLN A 315 30.65 34.77 -49.39
C GLN A 315 30.29 33.63 -50.38
N ALA A 316 29.03 33.22 -50.53
CA ALA A 316 27.77 33.76 -50.02
C ALA A 316 26.67 32.68 -49.91
N LEU A 317 25.80 32.81 -48.91
CA LEU A 317 24.42 32.32 -48.91
C LEU A 317 23.64 33.04 -47.79
N ALA A 318 22.37 33.35 -48.03
CA ALA A 318 21.51 34.03 -47.05
C ALA A 318 20.70 32.99 -46.24
N PRO A 319 20.59 33.13 -44.91
CA PRO A 319 19.77 32.24 -44.10
C PRO A 319 18.28 32.59 -44.20
N SER A 320 17.44 31.57 -44.31
CA SER A 320 16.05 31.61 -43.83
C SER A 320 15.97 30.82 -42.51
N PRO A 321 15.04 31.17 -41.60
CA PRO A 321 15.14 30.73 -40.20
C PRO A 321 14.79 29.26 -39.98
N LEU A 322 15.44 28.65 -38.99
CA LEU A 322 14.99 27.44 -38.31
C LEU A 322 13.96 27.82 -37.21
N PRO A 323 13.08 26.89 -36.80
CA PRO A 323 11.83 27.24 -36.11
C PRO A 323 11.99 27.59 -34.63
N THR A 324 11.19 28.56 -34.18
CA THR A 324 11.01 28.92 -32.76
C THR A 324 10.19 27.84 -32.05
N ALA A 325 10.82 27.05 -31.15
CA ALA A 325 10.14 26.02 -30.37
C ALA A 325 10.86 25.68 -29.03
N MET A 326 11.35 26.70 -28.31
CA MET A 326 11.74 26.58 -26.89
C MET A 326 11.32 27.86 -26.14
N ALA A 327 10.09 27.86 -25.63
CA ALA A 327 9.51 28.94 -24.86
C ALA A 327 8.26 28.45 -24.09
N ASP A 328 8.44 27.44 -23.23
CA ASP A 328 7.50 27.07 -22.17
C ASP A 328 8.28 26.28 -21.10
N ALA A 329 8.80 27.02 -20.12
CA ALA A 329 9.34 26.48 -18.87
C ALA A 329 8.67 27.30 -17.75
N ALA A 330 7.68 26.70 -17.09
CA ALA A 330 6.91 27.36 -16.05
C ALA A 330 7.72 27.44 -14.75
N VAL A 331 7.96 28.65 -14.27
CA VAL A 331 8.58 28.92 -12.96
C VAL A 331 7.46 28.96 -11.92
N ASP A 332 7.08 27.78 -11.42
CA ASP A 332 6.04 27.64 -10.39
C ASP A 332 6.55 28.11 -9.02
N VAL A 333 6.16 29.32 -8.64
CA VAL A 333 6.28 29.83 -7.26
C VAL A 333 4.98 29.50 -6.53
N VAL A 334 5.07 28.67 -5.50
CA VAL A 334 3.91 28.22 -4.73
C VAL A 334 3.48 29.33 -3.76
N GLU A 335 2.44 30.10 -4.11
CA GLU A 335 1.80 31.06 -3.20
C GLU A 335 1.07 30.32 -2.07
N ALA A 336 1.56 30.46 -0.84
CA ALA A 336 0.81 30.07 0.35
C ALA A 336 -0.34 31.07 0.58
N GLN A 337 -1.58 30.58 0.66
CA GLN A 337 -2.74 31.47 0.81
C GLN A 337 -2.82 32.06 2.23
N PRO A 338 -2.95 33.39 2.38
CA PRO A 338 -3.30 34.00 3.66
C PRO A 338 -4.78 33.75 3.99
N ALA A 339 -5.09 33.57 5.27
CA ALA A 339 -6.46 33.31 5.73
C ALA A 339 -7.44 34.45 5.37
N ASP A 340 -8.64 34.05 4.97
CA ASP A 340 -9.61 34.93 4.29
C ASP A 340 -10.13 36.07 5.21
N SER A 341 -10.01 37.32 4.74
CA SER A 341 -10.62 38.48 5.39
C SER A 341 -11.09 39.50 4.36
N ALA A 342 -12.40 39.58 4.19
CA ALA A 342 -13.03 40.30 3.09
C ALA A 342 -12.77 41.84 3.10
N PRO A 343 -12.58 42.48 1.94
CA PRO A 343 -12.02 43.83 1.86
C PRO A 343 -13.04 44.94 2.16
N VAL A 344 -12.83 45.67 3.27
CA VAL A 344 -13.50 46.96 3.53
C VAL A 344 -12.68 48.10 2.90
N THR A 345 -13.23 48.73 1.87
CA THR A 345 -12.60 49.90 1.23
C THR A 345 -12.87 51.18 2.02
N LEU A 346 -11.82 51.93 2.36
CA LEU A 346 -11.92 53.30 2.88
C LEU A 346 -10.91 54.24 2.20
N PRO A 347 -11.23 55.55 2.08
CA PRO A 347 -10.50 56.48 1.21
C PRO A 347 -9.28 57.15 1.87
N ARG A 348 -8.43 57.75 1.03
CA ARG A 348 -7.30 58.59 1.44
C ARG A 348 -7.74 59.75 2.36
N GLY A 349 -7.05 59.89 3.49
CA GLY A 349 -7.08 61.07 4.35
C GLY A 349 -5.80 61.11 5.20
N SER A 350 -5.28 62.31 5.47
CA SER A 350 -4.19 62.51 6.42
C SER A 350 -4.74 62.79 7.82
N ASP A 351 -3.98 62.49 8.87
CA ASP A 351 -3.43 63.49 9.80
C ASP A 351 -2.75 62.85 11.03
N SER A 352 -1.82 63.60 11.63
CA SER A 352 -1.32 63.54 13.01
C SER A 352 -1.11 62.19 13.74
N TRP A 353 0.13 61.99 14.20
CA TRP A 353 0.43 61.08 15.32
C TRP A 353 -0.39 61.42 16.57
N GLY A 354 -0.85 60.38 17.28
CA GLY A 354 -1.40 60.46 18.62
C GLY A 354 -1.28 59.10 19.31
N GLU A 355 -0.79 59.07 20.55
CA GLU A 355 -0.57 57.83 21.30
C GLU A 355 -1.90 57.14 21.62
N ALA A 356 -2.01 55.85 21.29
CA ALA A 356 -3.12 55.01 21.73
C ALA A 356 -2.79 54.36 23.09
N PRO A 357 -3.73 54.28 24.05
CA PRO A 357 -3.49 53.69 25.35
C PRO A 357 -3.34 52.16 25.28
N PRO A 358 -2.67 51.52 26.25
CA PRO A 358 -2.60 50.06 26.34
C PRO A 358 -4.00 49.46 26.55
N SER A 359 -4.31 48.40 25.82
CA SER A 359 -5.58 47.66 25.92
C SER A 359 -5.71 46.92 27.26
N GLU A 360 -6.95 46.77 27.72
CA GLU A 360 -7.24 46.24 29.06
C GLU A 360 -6.98 44.74 29.15
N ARG A 361 -6.01 44.33 29.99
CA ARG A 361 -5.91 42.94 30.45
C ARG A 361 -7.13 42.60 31.32
N THR A 362 -7.90 41.60 30.92
CA THR A 362 -8.95 40.98 31.75
C THR A 362 -8.34 40.33 33.00
N GLN A 363 -8.45 41.02 34.15
CA GLN A 363 -7.91 40.52 35.41
C GLN A 363 -8.82 39.43 36.01
N SER A 364 -8.34 38.19 36.05
CA SER A 364 -8.89 37.16 36.94
C SER A 364 -8.44 37.42 38.39
N ALA A 365 -9.39 37.62 39.30
CA ALA A 365 -9.10 38.15 40.63
C ALA A 365 -8.60 37.08 41.62
N THR A 366 -7.28 37.05 41.87
CA THR A 366 -6.67 36.24 42.96
C THR A 366 -6.51 37.07 44.24
N VAL A 367 -7.42 36.89 45.21
CA VAL A 367 -7.30 37.51 46.55
C VAL A 367 -6.47 36.61 47.47
N SER A 368 -5.52 37.20 48.21
CA SER A 368 -4.56 36.46 49.06
C SER A 368 -4.36 37.07 50.47
N LEU A 369 -3.81 36.24 51.37
CA LEU A 369 -3.30 36.54 52.74
C LEU A 369 -4.35 36.72 53.87
N PRO A 370 -3.98 36.56 55.17
CA PRO A 370 -2.71 36.08 55.76
C PRO A 370 -2.85 34.90 56.78
N LYS A 371 -1.72 34.39 57.30
CA LYS A 371 -1.65 33.28 58.30
C LYS A 371 -1.54 33.77 59.77
N ARG A 372 -1.96 32.88 60.71
CA ARG A 372 -1.60 32.74 62.16
C ARG A 372 -2.54 33.30 63.26
N LYS A 373 -3.20 32.41 64.03
CA LYS A 373 -2.96 32.11 65.47
C LYS A 373 -3.94 31.07 66.07
N LYS A 374 -3.51 30.36 67.12
CA LYS A 374 -4.31 29.64 68.16
C LYS A 374 -4.17 30.43 69.50
N PRO A 375 -4.88 30.16 70.63
CA PRO A 375 -5.72 28.99 71.00
C PRO A 375 -7.06 29.31 71.76
N LYS A 376 -7.71 28.27 72.32
CA LYS A 376 -8.71 28.26 73.44
C LYS A 376 -10.12 28.83 73.14
N ASP A 377 -11.24 28.38 73.73
CA ASP A 377 -11.54 27.49 74.91
C ASP A 377 -12.71 26.49 74.63
N ALA A 378 -13.24 25.81 75.66
CA ALA A 378 -14.35 24.81 75.67
C ALA A 378 -15.53 25.31 76.58
N PRO A 379 -16.65 24.58 76.93
CA PRO A 379 -16.97 23.14 76.77
C PRO A 379 -18.48 22.78 76.47
N ALA A 380 -18.88 21.52 76.80
CA ALA A 380 -20.24 20.93 76.94
C ALA A 380 -20.96 20.42 75.66
N SER A 381 -21.74 19.31 75.66
CA SER A 381 -22.04 18.28 76.70
C SER A 381 -22.55 16.93 76.11
N LEU A 382 -22.37 15.82 76.84
CA LEU A 382 -22.88 14.45 76.58
C LEU A 382 -24.20 14.15 77.36
N PRO A 383 -25.08 13.19 76.95
CA PRO A 383 -24.94 11.72 77.21
C PRO A 383 -25.32 10.82 76.01
N LYS A 384 -25.02 9.51 75.85
CA LYS A 384 -24.44 8.40 76.66
C LYS A 384 -25.43 7.47 77.45
N VAL A 385 -25.75 6.29 76.89
CA VAL A 385 -26.09 4.95 77.50
C VAL A 385 -25.95 3.93 76.34
N VAL A 386 -25.24 2.78 76.31
CA VAL A 386 -24.72 1.73 77.25
C VAL A 386 -25.57 0.44 77.31
N ILE A 387 -24.97 -0.66 76.79
CA ILE A 387 -25.11 -2.13 77.07
C ILE A 387 -24.55 -2.87 75.82
N GLY A 388 -23.90 -4.06 75.87
CA GLY A 388 -23.46 -4.91 76.99
C GLY A 388 -22.70 -6.17 76.50
N GLY A 389 -22.57 -7.20 77.35
CA GLY A 389 -22.14 -8.59 77.05
C GLY A 389 -22.89 -9.57 78.00
N PRO A 390 -22.56 -10.90 78.12
CA PRO A 390 -21.32 -11.60 77.75
C PRO A 390 -21.46 -13.07 77.22
N SER A 391 -20.32 -13.75 77.03
CA SER A 391 -20.05 -15.22 77.19
C SER A 391 -20.45 -16.27 76.11
N ALA A 392 -19.39 -16.89 75.58
CA ALA A 392 -19.15 -18.19 74.90
C ALA A 392 -19.80 -19.47 75.54
N PRO A 393 -19.58 -20.74 75.05
CA PRO A 393 -18.71 -21.31 73.96
C PRO A 393 -19.47 -22.34 73.04
N PRO A 394 -18.92 -23.37 72.32
CA PRO A 394 -17.51 -23.82 72.11
C PRO A 394 -17.04 -24.33 70.70
N ALA A 395 -15.70 -24.45 70.55
CA ALA A 395 -14.87 -25.53 69.93
C ALA A 395 -15.13 -26.05 68.48
N GLU A 396 -14.16 -26.50 67.66
CA GLU A 396 -12.67 -26.64 67.63
C GLU A 396 -12.30 -27.04 66.15
N SER A 397 -11.07 -27.27 65.64
CA SER A 397 -9.73 -27.36 66.26
C SER A 397 -8.56 -26.86 65.40
N ARG A 398 -7.68 -26.08 66.06
CA ARG A 398 -6.19 -26.11 66.01
C ARG A 398 -5.36 -25.72 64.74
N PRO A 399 -4.09 -25.27 64.93
CA PRO A 399 -3.32 -24.39 64.01
C PRO A 399 -1.87 -24.97 63.78
N PRO A 400 -0.71 -24.24 63.59
CA PRO A 400 -0.46 -22.78 63.62
C PRO A 400 0.68 -22.13 62.76
N SER A 401 0.65 -20.77 62.76
CA SER A 401 1.79 -19.81 62.83
C SER A 401 2.81 -19.65 61.67
N SER A 402 3.39 -18.47 61.40
CA SER A 402 3.14 -17.08 61.88
C SER A 402 3.83 -15.98 61.02
N ARG A 403 3.43 -14.71 61.24
CA ARG A 403 3.87 -13.45 60.60
C ARG A 403 5.27 -12.91 60.99
N ASN A 404 5.89 -12.17 60.04
CA ASN A 404 6.78 -10.99 60.17
C ASN A 404 8.10 -11.17 61.01
N ASP A 405 9.13 -10.31 60.96
CA ASP A 405 9.25 -8.90 60.51
C ASP A 405 10.71 -8.50 60.13
N ARG A 406 10.88 -7.40 59.37
CA ARG A 406 12.08 -6.51 59.26
C ARG A 406 13.41 -6.95 58.60
N ARG A 407 14.14 -5.92 58.13
CA ARG A 407 15.53 -5.92 57.62
C ARG A 407 16.56 -6.01 58.76
N LEU A 408 17.72 -6.65 58.52
CA LEU A 408 19.07 -6.02 58.53
C LEU A 408 20.24 -7.03 58.45
N LYS A 409 21.20 -6.73 57.56
CA LYS A 409 22.66 -6.95 57.65
C LYS A 409 23.29 -8.36 57.63
N ASP A 410 24.12 -8.51 56.59
CA ASP A 410 25.54 -8.88 56.60
C ASP A 410 26.00 -10.35 56.88
N THR A 411 27.15 -10.63 56.26
CA THR A 411 28.13 -11.74 56.40
C THR A 411 27.92 -13.07 55.65
N VAL A 412 29.00 -13.44 54.95
CA VAL A 412 29.19 -14.69 54.19
C VAL A 412 29.67 -15.81 55.12
N ALA A 413 29.19 -17.04 54.89
CA ALA A 413 29.83 -18.25 55.39
C ALA A 413 29.61 -19.40 54.39
N GLU A 414 30.67 -19.83 53.70
CA GLU A 414 30.62 -21.01 52.82
C GLU A 414 30.49 -22.30 53.65
N GLY A 415 29.61 -23.22 53.20
CA GLY A 415 29.39 -24.53 53.82
C GLY A 415 29.76 -25.67 52.86
N PRO A 416 30.42 -26.76 53.31
CA PRO A 416 31.15 -27.67 52.44
C PRO A 416 30.31 -28.66 51.61
N ASP A 417 28.97 -28.63 51.70
CA ASP A 417 28.10 -29.63 51.07
C ASP A 417 27.56 -29.25 49.67
N ALA A 418 27.71 -28.00 49.22
CA ALA A 418 27.33 -27.60 47.85
C ALA A 418 28.09 -28.43 46.79
N LYS A 419 29.40 -28.58 46.97
CA LYS A 419 30.27 -29.30 46.04
C LYS A 419 29.96 -30.80 45.96
N ARG A 420 29.47 -31.41 47.05
CA ARG A 420 29.01 -32.80 47.07
C ARG A 420 27.73 -33.02 46.26
N LEU A 421 26.87 -32.00 46.15
CA LEU A 421 25.67 -32.07 45.31
C LEU A 421 26.03 -31.93 43.82
N GLU A 422 26.98 -31.06 43.46
CA GLU A 422 27.52 -31.00 42.09
C GLU A 422 28.23 -32.31 41.68
N ASP A 423 29.12 -32.83 42.53
CA ASP A 423 29.85 -34.07 42.25
C ASP A 423 28.90 -35.27 42.10
N ALA A 424 27.85 -35.36 42.94
CA ALA A 424 26.81 -36.37 42.82
C ALA A 424 25.99 -36.22 41.52
N ALA A 425 25.63 -35.01 41.13
CA ALA A 425 24.92 -34.73 39.88
C ALA A 425 25.76 -35.13 38.64
N ARG A 426 27.06 -34.80 38.66
CA ARG A 426 28.02 -35.22 37.63
C ARG A 426 28.20 -36.74 37.58
N GLU A 427 28.23 -37.43 38.72
CA GLU A 427 28.30 -38.90 38.77
C GLU A 427 27.03 -39.55 38.18
N THR A 428 25.85 -38.93 38.35
CA THR A 428 24.61 -39.41 37.70
C THR A 428 24.60 -39.15 36.19
N LEU A 429 25.05 -37.99 35.69
CA LEU A 429 25.14 -37.76 34.24
C LEU A 429 26.17 -38.68 33.57
N ALA A 430 27.31 -38.93 34.22
CA ALA A 430 28.33 -39.86 33.72
C ALA A 430 27.77 -41.27 33.49
N LYS A 431 26.98 -41.78 34.44
CA LYS A 431 26.34 -43.12 34.36
C LYS A 431 25.21 -43.24 33.34
N VAL A 432 24.71 -42.11 32.82
CA VAL A 432 23.73 -42.10 31.71
C VAL A 432 24.45 -42.04 30.36
N ARG A 433 25.58 -41.32 30.23
CA ARG A 433 26.40 -41.33 29.01
C ARG A 433 27.22 -42.62 28.83
N SER A 434 27.68 -43.28 29.90
CA SER A 434 28.43 -44.55 29.83
C SER A 434 27.55 -45.80 29.61
N ARG A 435 26.52 -45.69 28.74
CA ARG A 435 25.57 -46.78 28.46
C ARG A 435 25.08 -46.89 27.02
N ARG A 436 25.73 -46.17 26.10
CA ARG A 436 25.80 -46.51 24.68
C ARG A 436 27.28 -46.62 24.32
N ASP A 437 27.56 -47.52 23.39
CA ASP A 437 28.84 -47.68 22.68
C ASP A 437 30.06 -48.11 23.51
N GLU A 438 30.14 -49.41 23.84
CA GLU A 438 31.43 -50.12 23.94
C GLU A 438 31.23 -51.65 23.76
N ASP A 439 31.43 -52.16 22.54
CA ASP A 439 32.02 -53.49 22.23
C ASP A 439 32.26 -53.61 20.70
N THR A 440 33.33 -54.28 20.25
CA THR A 440 33.82 -54.27 18.84
C THR A 440 34.55 -55.60 18.49
N PRO A 441 35.42 -55.65 17.46
CA PRO A 441 35.26 -56.00 16.02
C PRO A 441 35.40 -57.55 15.79
N PRO A 442 35.95 -58.17 14.70
CA PRO A 442 36.38 -57.72 13.35
C PRO A 442 35.93 -58.65 12.17
N GLU A 443 36.57 -58.49 11.00
CA GLU A 443 36.36 -59.25 9.75
C GLU A 443 36.75 -60.75 9.81
N GLY A 444 36.15 -61.59 8.94
CA GLY A 444 36.58 -62.98 8.72
C GLY A 444 35.72 -63.77 7.70
N ALA A 445 36.35 -64.35 6.67
CA ALA A 445 35.65 -64.90 5.49
C ALA A 445 35.30 -66.42 5.53
N LEU A 446 34.54 -66.86 4.52
CA LEU A 446 34.42 -68.21 3.90
C LEU A 446 33.30 -69.20 4.33
N ARG A 447 32.52 -69.62 3.31
CA ARG A 447 31.96 -70.99 3.03
C ARG A 447 30.70 -71.47 3.81
N ARG A 448 29.81 -72.32 3.23
CA ARG A 448 29.40 -72.61 1.81
C ARG A 448 28.20 -73.60 1.78
N ALA A 449 27.36 -73.50 0.72
CA ALA A 449 26.45 -74.55 0.20
C ALA A 449 25.25 -74.97 1.10
N THR A 450 24.12 -75.54 0.62
CA THR A 450 23.68 -76.16 -0.67
C THR A 450 22.18 -75.92 -0.92
N SER A 451 21.56 -76.04 -2.11
CA SER A 451 21.88 -75.75 -3.53
C SER A 451 20.78 -76.39 -4.45
N ARG A 452 20.74 -76.02 -5.75
CA ARG A 452 19.89 -76.57 -6.87
C ARG A 452 18.41 -76.14 -6.93
N ALA A 453 17.73 -76.11 -8.10
CA ALA A 453 18.15 -76.02 -9.53
C ALA A 453 16.93 -76.01 -10.50
N VAL A 454 17.06 -75.35 -11.68
CA VAL A 454 16.46 -75.72 -13.01
C VAL A 454 14.92 -75.61 -13.14
N GLU A 455 14.23 -75.39 -14.27
CA GLU A 455 14.46 -75.33 -15.75
C GLU A 455 14.03 -73.91 -16.30
N SER A 456 14.58 -73.32 -17.39
CA SER A 456 14.20 -73.39 -18.84
C SER A 456 12.77 -72.87 -19.19
N ASP A 457 12.43 -72.22 -20.33
CA ASP A 457 13.07 -72.00 -21.66
C ASP A 457 12.63 -70.66 -22.35
N ALA A 458 13.18 -70.36 -23.54
CA ALA A 458 12.74 -69.32 -24.51
C ALA A 458 13.24 -69.68 -25.95
N PRO A 459 12.91 -68.98 -27.07
CA PRO A 459 11.79 -68.06 -27.37
C PRO A 459 10.66 -68.87 -28.11
N PRO A 460 10.14 -68.63 -29.37
CA PRO A 460 10.27 -67.61 -30.44
C PRO A 460 9.13 -66.53 -30.36
N VAL A 461 8.85 -65.56 -31.26
CA VAL A 461 9.19 -65.20 -32.68
C VAL A 461 8.25 -65.76 -33.80
N GLU A 462 7.92 -64.88 -34.77
CA GLU A 462 7.18 -65.08 -36.05
C GLU A 462 5.65 -65.30 -36.03
N ASP A 463 5.04 -65.03 -37.20
CA ASP A 463 3.64 -64.61 -37.41
C ASP A 463 2.61 -65.72 -37.74
N ASP A 464 1.35 -65.27 -37.88
CA ASP A 464 0.32 -65.71 -38.86
C ASP A 464 -0.81 -66.72 -38.51
N GLU A 465 -1.93 -66.48 -39.22
CA GLU A 465 -3.17 -67.26 -39.48
C GLU A 465 -4.15 -67.80 -38.39
N VAL A 466 -5.28 -67.06 -38.24
CA VAL A 466 -6.72 -67.41 -38.37
C VAL A 466 -7.34 -68.76 -37.88
N VAL A 467 -8.64 -68.67 -37.48
CA VAL A 467 -9.77 -69.65 -37.51
C VAL A 467 -10.21 -70.28 -36.15
N THR A 468 -11.52 -70.60 -36.07
CA THR A 468 -12.37 -71.21 -35.01
C THR A 468 -12.70 -70.29 -33.80
N VAL A 469 -13.95 -69.93 -33.47
CA VAL A 469 -15.33 -70.47 -33.65
C VAL A 469 -15.68 -71.64 -32.72
N THR A 470 -16.40 -71.33 -31.62
CA THR A 470 -17.76 -71.85 -31.28
C THR A 470 -18.33 -71.18 -30.02
N VAL A 471 -19.65 -71.02 -29.95
CA VAL A 471 -20.44 -70.73 -28.73
C VAL A 471 -21.75 -71.51 -28.82
N ASP A 472 -21.93 -72.52 -27.96
CA ASP A 472 -23.12 -73.35 -27.66
C ASP A 472 -22.77 -74.13 -26.36
N ASP A 473 -23.64 -74.75 -25.56
CA ASP A 473 -25.09 -75.06 -25.59
C ASP A 473 -25.74 -74.40 -24.32
N THR A 474 -26.98 -74.54 -23.83
CA THR A 474 -28.26 -75.30 -24.00
C THR A 474 -29.34 -74.44 -23.26
N GLU A 475 -30.68 -74.55 -23.33
CA GLU A 475 -31.71 -75.05 -24.26
C GLU A 475 -33.07 -74.54 -23.69
N ALA A 476 -34.21 -74.81 -24.36
CA ALA A 476 -35.58 -74.95 -23.82
C ALA A 476 -36.40 -73.68 -23.44
N ALA A 477 -37.69 -73.57 -23.79
CA ALA A 477 -38.48 -74.36 -24.76
C ALA A 477 -39.80 -73.66 -25.18
N LEU A 478 -40.18 -73.88 -26.45
CA LEU A 478 -41.54 -74.05 -27.02
C LEU A 478 -42.76 -73.35 -26.39
N THR A 479 -43.49 -72.55 -27.19
CA THR A 479 -44.83 -72.89 -27.76
C THR A 479 -45.36 -71.76 -28.67
N ALA A 480 -46.46 -71.98 -29.40
CA ALA A 480 -47.09 -71.02 -30.31
C ALA A 480 -48.60 -71.24 -30.38
N GLU A 481 -49.40 -70.22 -30.71
CA GLU A 481 -50.75 -70.32 -31.34
C GLU A 481 -51.25 -68.92 -31.80
N GLU A 482 -52.19 -68.89 -32.75
CA GLU A 482 -52.87 -67.69 -33.29
C GLU A 482 -54.38 -67.78 -33.04
N GLU A 483 -55.02 -66.67 -32.62
CA GLU A 483 -56.46 -66.37 -32.83
C GLU A 483 -56.61 -64.82 -32.65
N ILE A 484 -57.22 -63.96 -33.49
CA ILE A 484 -58.28 -63.96 -34.52
C ILE A 484 -59.57 -63.23 -34.04
N SER A 485 -59.76 -61.98 -34.54
CA SER A 485 -61.07 -61.38 -34.96
C SER A 485 -62.05 -60.81 -33.88
N ILE A 486 -63.08 -59.96 -34.13
CA ILE A 486 -63.56 -59.12 -35.28
C ILE A 486 -64.73 -58.15 -34.85
N ASP A 487 -65.23 -57.29 -35.76
CA ASP A 487 -66.44 -56.39 -35.73
C ASP A 487 -66.41 -55.16 -34.76
N GLU A 488 -66.82 -53.91 -35.04
CA GLU A 488 -67.77 -53.21 -35.99
C GLU A 488 -69.25 -53.11 -35.49
N GLU A 489 -70.07 -52.08 -35.76
CA GLU A 489 -70.11 -51.00 -36.78
C GLU A 489 -70.89 -49.71 -36.28
N ILE A 490 -70.95 -48.62 -37.09
CA ILE A 490 -71.97 -47.53 -37.19
C ILE A 490 -71.85 -46.14 -36.47
N SER A 491 -72.17 -45.12 -37.28
CA SER A 491 -72.23 -43.64 -37.18
C SER A 491 -73.36 -42.99 -36.33
N ILE A 492 -73.37 -41.64 -36.24
CA ILE A 492 -74.48 -40.72 -36.65
C ILE A 492 -74.05 -39.22 -36.60
N GLU A 493 -74.84 -38.34 -37.24
CA GLU A 493 -74.74 -36.86 -37.39
C GLU A 493 -75.00 -36.09 -36.04
N GLU A 494 -75.02 -34.74 -35.89
CA GLU A 494 -75.52 -33.64 -36.75
C GLU A 494 -74.92 -32.25 -36.36
N GLU A 495 -75.40 -31.16 -36.98
CA GLU A 495 -74.88 -29.78 -36.92
C GLU A 495 -75.27 -28.97 -35.66
N ILE A 496 -74.63 -27.81 -35.44
CA ILE A 496 -75.26 -26.50 -35.21
C ILE A 496 -74.19 -25.37 -35.23
N SER A 497 -74.58 -24.17 -35.67
CA SER A 497 -73.78 -22.93 -35.74
C SER A 497 -74.49 -21.77 -35.03
N ILE A 498 -73.81 -20.63 -34.79
CA ILE A 498 -74.36 -19.24 -34.85
C ILE A 498 -73.31 -18.15 -34.48
N GLU A 499 -73.06 -17.27 -35.45
CA GLU A 499 -72.87 -15.79 -35.44
C GLU A 499 -71.77 -15.04 -34.62
N GLU A 500 -71.57 -13.78 -35.04
CA GLU A 500 -70.42 -12.89 -34.86
C GLU A 500 -70.65 -11.79 -33.80
N GLU A 501 -69.59 -11.04 -33.44
CA GLU A 501 -69.68 -9.56 -33.39
C GLU A 501 -68.29 -8.88 -33.50
N ILE A 502 -68.22 -7.65 -34.06
CA ILE A 502 -66.98 -6.86 -34.29
C ILE A 502 -67.26 -5.34 -34.15
N PRO A 503 -66.41 -4.59 -33.41
CA PRO A 503 -65.86 -3.29 -33.86
C PRO A 503 -64.30 -3.26 -33.73
N ALA A 504 -63.47 -2.64 -34.60
CA ALA A 504 -63.44 -1.28 -35.19
C ALA A 504 -63.03 -0.17 -34.17
N ASP A 505 -62.15 0.81 -34.39
CA ASP A 505 -61.24 1.23 -35.50
C ASP A 505 -60.15 2.20 -34.88
N GLN A 506 -59.21 2.98 -35.47
CA GLN A 506 -58.87 3.42 -36.84
C GLN A 506 -57.42 3.99 -36.98
N ALA A 507 -56.62 3.47 -37.94
CA ALA A 507 -55.49 4.13 -38.66
C ALA A 507 -54.24 4.65 -37.84
N ALA A 508 -53.13 5.16 -38.42
CA ALA A 508 -52.77 5.50 -39.82
C ALA A 508 -51.25 5.29 -40.13
N VAL A 509 -50.85 4.67 -41.26
CA VAL A 509 -50.35 5.27 -42.54
C VAL A 509 -49.02 6.09 -42.40
N THR A 510 -47.89 5.82 -43.10
CA THR A 510 -47.61 6.08 -44.53
C THR A 510 -46.45 5.27 -45.17
N HIS A 511 -46.65 4.74 -46.40
CA HIS A 511 -45.80 4.85 -47.63
C HIS A 511 -44.26 4.58 -47.64
N THR A 512 -43.60 4.05 -48.70
CA THR A 512 -44.02 3.53 -50.03
C THR A 512 -42.89 2.72 -50.70
N SER A 513 -43.23 1.62 -51.37
CA SER A 513 -42.67 1.24 -52.69
C SER A 513 -43.58 0.20 -53.35
N ALA A 514 -43.81 0.29 -54.66
CA ALA A 514 -44.77 -0.55 -55.37
C ALA A 514 -44.10 -1.46 -56.42
N PRO A 515 -44.23 -2.80 -56.32
CA PRO A 515 -43.91 -3.73 -57.39
C PRO A 515 -44.84 -3.55 -58.63
N PRO A 516 -44.45 -4.07 -59.81
CA PRO A 516 -45.14 -3.78 -61.07
C PRO A 516 -46.52 -4.46 -61.20
N PRO A 517 -47.38 -3.99 -62.14
CA PRO A 517 -48.71 -4.58 -62.37
C PRO A 517 -48.63 -6.07 -62.75
N PRO A 518 -49.66 -6.87 -62.40
CA PRO A 518 -49.63 -8.31 -62.60
C PRO A 518 -49.54 -8.69 -64.08
N LYS A 519 -48.51 -9.46 -64.43
CA LYS A 519 -48.44 -10.19 -65.71
C LYS A 519 -49.73 -11.00 -65.87
N ALA A 520 -50.33 -10.99 -67.06
CA ALA A 520 -51.62 -11.66 -67.29
C ALA A 520 -51.55 -13.15 -66.89
N ARG A 521 -52.53 -13.62 -66.10
CA ARG A 521 -52.63 -15.03 -65.67
C ARG A 521 -52.65 -15.96 -66.88
N LYS A 522 -51.51 -16.60 -67.17
CA LYS A 522 -51.41 -17.75 -68.09
C LYS A 522 -52.44 -18.80 -67.68
N ARG A 523 -53.03 -19.52 -68.65
CA ARG A 523 -53.90 -20.67 -68.31
C ARG A 523 -53.05 -21.74 -67.65
N ALA A 524 -53.62 -22.49 -66.70
CA ALA A 524 -52.86 -23.46 -65.89
C ALA A 524 -52.18 -24.59 -66.70
N ALA A 525 -52.58 -24.80 -67.96
CA ALA A 525 -51.87 -25.69 -68.88
C ALA A 525 -50.51 -25.11 -69.32
N ASP A 526 -50.45 -23.81 -69.59
CA ASP A 526 -49.36 -23.10 -70.30
C ASP A 526 -48.24 -22.59 -69.37
N MET A 527 -48.36 -22.82 -68.05
CA MET A 527 -47.35 -22.43 -67.06
C MET A 527 -46.06 -23.24 -67.22
N THR A 528 -44.89 -22.59 -67.22
CA THR A 528 -43.58 -23.25 -67.15
C THR A 528 -43.28 -23.74 -65.72
N VAL A 529 -42.10 -24.33 -65.50
CA VAL A 529 -41.64 -24.68 -64.14
C VAL A 529 -41.44 -23.41 -63.32
N GLU A 530 -40.87 -22.37 -63.91
CA GLU A 530 -40.62 -21.06 -63.30
C GLU A 530 -41.94 -20.36 -62.96
N ASP A 531 -42.94 -20.37 -63.85
CA ASP A 531 -44.29 -19.84 -63.54
C ASP A 531 -44.91 -20.55 -62.31
N HIS A 532 -44.62 -21.85 -62.11
CA HIS A 532 -45.07 -22.59 -60.93
C HIS A 532 -44.24 -22.27 -59.67
N ILE A 533 -42.96 -21.93 -59.80
CA ILE A 533 -42.11 -21.45 -58.69
C ILE A 533 -42.53 -20.03 -58.27
N GLU A 534 -42.60 -19.06 -59.19
CA GLU A 534 -43.02 -17.68 -58.91
C GLU A 534 -44.40 -17.65 -58.20
N ALA A 535 -45.35 -18.44 -58.68
CA ALA A 535 -46.68 -18.54 -58.08
C ALA A 535 -46.67 -19.26 -56.71
N GLY A 536 -45.81 -20.25 -56.51
CA GLY A 536 -45.65 -20.93 -55.21
C GLY A 536 -44.99 -20.03 -54.16
N ASP A 537 -44.00 -19.24 -54.56
CA ASP A 537 -43.34 -18.25 -53.72
C ASP A 537 -44.29 -17.13 -53.28
N LEU A 538 -45.11 -16.63 -54.21
CA LEU A 538 -46.14 -15.64 -53.92
C LEU A 538 -47.23 -16.20 -52.99
N ALA A 539 -47.67 -17.45 -53.20
CA ALA A 539 -48.59 -18.11 -52.29
C ALA A 539 -47.97 -18.29 -50.89
N ARG A 540 -46.66 -18.60 -50.81
CA ARG A 540 -45.92 -18.70 -49.54
C ARG A 540 -45.84 -17.36 -48.80
N SER A 541 -45.52 -16.25 -49.49
CA SER A 541 -45.43 -14.93 -48.85
C SER A 541 -46.79 -14.34 -48.47
N LEU A 542 -47.88 -14.78 -49.10
CA LEU A 542 -49.26 -14.48 -48.72
C LEU A 542 -49.83 -15.40 -47.61
N GLY A 543 -49.06 -16.37 -47.11
CA GLY A 543 -49.51 -17.33 -46.09
C GLY A 543 -50.40 -18.48 -46.60
N ASN A 544 -50.67 -18.55 -47.92
CA ASN A 544 -51.44 -19.64 -48.55
C ASN A 544 -50.60 -20.92 -48.70
N LEU A 545 -50.20 -21.52 -47.57
CA LEU A 545 -49.24 -22.63 -47.53
C LEU A 545 -49.72 -23.92 -48.24
N ASP A 546 -51.02 -24.11 -48.45
CA ASP A 546 -51.56 -25.21 -49.28
C ASP A 546 -51.50 -24.94 -50.78
N GLU A 547 -51.79 -23.70 -51.19
CA GLU A 547 -51.66 -23.26 -52.59
C GLU A 547 -50.18 -23.29 -53.02
N ALA A 548 -49.27 -22.86 -52.15
CA ALA A 548 -47.82 -22.95 -52.37
C ALA A 548 -47.36 -24.40 -52.62
N VAL A 549 -47.73 -25.35 -51.75
CA VAL A 549 -47.43 -26.78 -51.96
C VAL A 549 -48.06 -27.32 -53.23
N ALA A 550 -49.28 -26.92 -53.57
CA ALA A 550 -49.94 -27.34 -54.81
C ALA A 550 -49.23 -26.79 -56.07
N HIS A 551 -48.67 -25.58 -56.02
CA HIS A 551 -47.90 -24.99 -57.11
C HIS A 551 -46.52 -25.64 -57.26
N TYR A 552 -45.77 -25.80 -56.16
CA TYR A 552 -44.48 -26.50 -56.18
C TYR A 552 -44.62 -27.97 -56.64
N LYS A 553 -45.66 -28.70 -56.22
CA LYS A 553 -45.95 -30.06 -56.71
C LYS A 553 -46.21 -30.12 -58.22
N LYS A 554 -46.86 -29.11 -58.81
CA LYS A 554 -47.05 -29.00 -60.28
C LYS A 554 -45.71 -28.76 -60.99
N GLY A 555 -44.82 -27.94 -60.41
CA GLY A 555 -43.44 -27.76 -60.87
C GLY A 555 -42.64 -29.07 -60.87
N LEU A 556 -42.63 -29.81 -59.75
CA LEU A 556 -41.98 -31.12 -59.63
C LEU A 556 -42.52 -32.16 -60.63
N ALA A 557 -43.82 -32.11 -60.94
CA ALA A 557 -44.44 -32.98 -61.94
C ALA A 557 -43.98 -32.62 -63.38
N LYS A 558 -43.85 -31.33 -63.72
CA LYS A 558 -43.34 -30.90 -65.03
C LYS A 558 -41.84 -31.18 -65.24
N LEU A 559 -41.05 -31.25 -64.16
CA LEU A 559 -39.65 -31.71 -64.19
C LEU A 559 -39.49 -33.25 -64.32
N GLY A 560 -40.58 -34.03 -64.28
CA GLY A 560 -40.55 -35.49 -64.40
C GLY A 560 -39.83 -36.17 -63.23
N THR A 561 -38.90 -37.09 -63.54
CA THR A 561 -38.06 -37.83 -62.57
C THR A 561 -36.57 -37.48 -62.69
N ASN A 562 -36.21 -36.47 -63.45
CA ASN A 562 -34.81 -36.14 -63.73
C ASN A 562 -34.13 -35.52 -62.50
N VAL A 563 -32.87 -35.89 -62.26
CA VAL A 563 -32.03 -35.34 -61.20
C VAL A 563 -31.46 -34.01 -61.70
N THR A 564 -32.10 -32.89 -61.36
CA THR A 564 -31.71 -31.54 -61.80
C THR A 564 -31.67 -30.54 -60.65
N PRO A 565 -30.85 -29.47 -60.72
CA PRO A 565 -30.78 -28.46 -59.66
C PRO A 565 -32.10 -27.74 -59.40
N GLU A 566 -32.94 -27.50 -60.41
CA GLU A 566 -34.26 -26.89 -60.20
C GLU A 566 -35.16 -27.82 -59.38
N ARG A 567 -35.01 -29.14 -59.51
CA ARG A 567 -35.74 -30.11 -58.71
C ARG A 567 -35.33 -30.06 -57.24
N ALA A 568 -34.05 -29.93 -56.94
CA ALA A 568 -33.55 -29.71 -55.58
C ALA A 568 -34.12 -28.41 -54.99
N ALA A 569 -34.05 -27.31 -55.75
CA ALA A 569 -34.58 -26.00 -55.33
C ALA A 569 -36.09 -26.00 -55.06
N ILE A 570 -36.89 -26.81 -55.78
CA ILE A 570 -38.31 -26.98 -55.45
C ILE A 570 -38.51 -27.87 -54.21
N TYR A 571 -37.71 -28.93 -54.02
CA TYR A 571 -37.76 -29.73 -52.79
C TYR A 571 -37.42 -28.89 -51.55
N MET A 572 -36.41 -28.01 -51.63
CA MET A 572 -36.11 -27.01 -50.60
C MET A 572 -37.34 -26.17 -50.25
N ARG A 573 -37.95 -25.51 -51.25
CA ARG A 573 -39.14 -24.66 -51.08
C ARG A 573 -40.33 -25.40 -50.47
N VAL A 574 -40.55 -26.67 -50.85
CA VAL A 574 -41.55 -27.54 -50.21
C VAL A 574 -41.16 -27.83 -48.75
N GLY A 575 -39.88 -28.08 -48.46
CA GLY A 575 -39.34 -28.24 -47.10
C GLY A 575 -39.67 -27.05 -46.19
N HIS A 576 -39.35 -25.81 -46.62
CA HIS A 576 -39.68 -24.60 -45.84
C HIS A 576 -41.19 -24.46 -45.58
N VAL A 577 -42.04 -24.70 -46.59
CA VAL A 577 -43.50 -24.61 -46.41
C VAL A 577 -44.02 -25.70 -45.48
N MET A 578 -43.44 -26.90 -45.49
CA MET A 578 -43.80 -27.97 -44.55
C MET A 578 -43.31 -27.67 -43.12
N ARG A 579 -42.15 -27.02 -42.94
CA ARG A 579 -41.70 -26.49 -41.64
C ARG A 579 -42.67 -25.42 -41.13
N ALA A 580 -43.08 -24.49 -41.98
CA ALA A 580 -44.06 -23.45 -41.64
C ALA A 580 -45.46 -23.98 -41.28
N LYS A 581 -45.81 -25.20 -41.71
CA LYS A 581 -47.02 -25.92 -41.27
C LYS A 581 -46.83 -26.78 -40.01
N GLY A 582 -45.66 -26.76 -39.37
CA GLY A 582 -45.31 -27.66 -38.27
C GLY A 582 -45.18 -29.14 -38.65
N ASN A 583 -45.24 -29.50 -39.95
CA ASN A 583 -45.11 -30.89 -40.40
C ASN A 583 -43.63 -31.26 -40.58
N LEU A 584 -42.90 -31.30 -39.46
CA LEU A 584 -41.45 -31.44 -39.43
C LEU A 584 -40.97 -32.75 -40.09
N ARG A 585 -41.73 -33.84 -39.97
CA ARG A 585 -41.40 -35.14 -40.60
C ARG A 585 -41.47 -35.08 -42.14
N VAL A 586 -42.46 -34.37 -42.70
CA VAL A 586 -42.53 -34.16 -44.16
C VAL A 586 -41.53 -33.09 -44.60
N ALA A 587 -41.22 -32.10 -43.77
CA ALA A 587 -40.16 -31.12 -44.05
C ALA A 587 -38.80 -31.80 -44.21
N VAL A 588 -38.34 -32.55 -43.20
CA VAL A 588 -37.12 -33.38 -43.22
C VAL A 588 -37.06 -34.23 -44.49
N SER A 589 -38.13 -34.98 -44.79
CA SER A 589 -38.16 -35.84 -45.98
C SER A 589 -38.10 -35.09 -47.33
N ASN A 590 -38.35 -33.78 -47.39
CA ASN A 590 -38.10 -32.99 -48.60
C ASN A 590 -36.69 -32.40 -48.62
N PHE A 591 -36.14 -31.98 -47.47
CA PHE A 591 -34.73 -31.58 -47.37
C PHE A 591 -33.77 -32.76 -47.69
N ASP A 592 -34.06 -33.97 -47.23
CA ASP A 592 -33.35 -35.20 -47.63
C ASP A 592 -33.39 -35.44 -49.15
N LYS A 593 -34.51 -35.09 -49.82
CA LYS A 593 -34.65 -35.21 -51.28
C LYS A 593 -33.94 -34.10 -52.04
N ALA A 594 -33.73 -32.93 -51.43
CA ALA A 594 -32.84 -31.90 -51.96
C ALA A 594 -31.38 -32.40 -51.85
N LEU A 595 -30.94 -32.85 -50.67
CA LEU A 595 -29.59 -33.39 -50.47
C LEU A 595 -29.29 -34.66 -51.29
N GLY A 596 -30.29 -35.45 -51.63
CA GLY A 596 -30.16 -36.56 -52.58
C GLY A 596 -29.89 -36.14 -54.04
N ILE A 597 -29.94 -34.84 -54.35
CA ILE A 597 -29.65 -34.24 -55.65
C ILE A 597 -28.45 -33.28 -55.56
N THR A 598 -28.36 -32.48 -54.48
CA THR A 598 -27.29 -31.53 -54.18
C THR A 598 -26.72 -31.81 -52.78
N PRO A 599 -25.77 -32.74 -52.63
CA PRO A 599 -25.30 -33.23 -51.32
C PRO A 599 -24.69 -32.18 -50.39
N ASP A 600 -24.16 -31.10 -50.98
CA ASP A 600 -23.40 -30.05 -50.28
C ASP A 600 -24.22 -28.76 -50.09
N ASP A 601 -25.56 -28.84 -50.23
CA ASP A 601 -26.45 -27.71 -49.97
C ASP A 601 -26.42 -27.31 -48.48
N ARG A 602 -25.70 -26.23 -48.20
CA ARG A 602 -25.49 -25.68 -46.85
C ARG A 602 -26.78 -25.17 -46.20
N GLU A 603 -27.75 -24.66 -46.96
CA GLU A 603 -29.04 -24.23 -46.39
C GLU A 603 -29.86 -25.46 -45.99
N ALA A 604 -29.91 -26.48 -46.85
CA ALA A 604 -30.58 -27.75 -46.55
C ALA A 604 -29.98 -28.44 -45.31
N LEU A 605 -28.65 -28.47 -45.21
CA LEU A 605 -27.93 -29.05 -44.07
C LEU A 605 -28.20 -28.29 -42.77
N ALA A 606 -28.07 -26.96 -42.77
CA ALA A 606 -28.34 -26.14 -41.57
C ALA A 606 -29.76 -26.36 -41.03
N ILE A 607 -30.77 -26.35 -41.92
CA ILE A 607 -32.17 -26.58 -41.54
C ILE A 607 -32.40 -28.01 -41.05
N LEU A 608 -31.73 -29.02 -41.61
CA LEU A 608 -31.83 -30.40 -41.10
C LEU A 608 -31.18 -30.58 -39.73
N ILE A 609 -30.09 -29.87 -39.42
CA ILE A 609 -29.47 -29.88 -38.09
C ILE A 609 -30.43 -29.27 -37.04
N GLU A 610 -31.14 -28.19 -37.39
CA GLU A 610 -32.20 -27.63 -36.55
C GLU A 610 -33.38 -28.60 -36.38
N LEU A 611 -33.99 -29.07 -37.48
CA LEU A 611 -35.16 -29.93 -37.46
C LEU A 611 -34.90 -31.27 -36.75
N HIS A 612 -33.70 -31.83 -36.85
CA HIS A 612 -33.34 -33.03 -36.11
C HIS A 612 -33.08 -32.76 -34.62
N ALA A 613 -32.58 -31.58 -34.25
CA ALA A 613 -32.48 -31.19 -32.84
C ALA A 613 -33.85 -30.92 -32.22
N GLU A 614 -34.76 -30.25 -32.94
CA GLU A 614 -36.19 -30.09 -32.57
C GLU A 614 -36.90 -31.44 -32.36
N GLN A 615 -36.47 -32.49 -33.07
CA GLN A 615 -37.00 -33.85 -32.98
C GLN A 615 -36.26 -34.76 -31.98
N GLY A 616 -35.19 -34.29 -31.32
CA GLY A 616 -34.31 -35.14 -30.49
C GLY A 616 -33.54 -36.22 -31.28
N ASN A 617 -33.51 -36.16 -32.61
CA ASN A 617 -32.83 -37.12 -33.47
C ASN A 617 -31.33 -36.84 -33.56
N TRP A 618 -30.61 -37.05 -32.46
CA TRP A 618 -29.17 -36.81 -32.36
C TRP A 618 -28.32 -37.62 -33.36
N ARG A 619 -28.81 -38.75 -33.87
CA ARG A 619 -28.15 -39.49 -34.95
C ARG A 619 -28.26 -38.74 -36.29
N GLY A 620 -29.40 -38.11 -36.55
CA GLY A 620 -29.59 -37.20 -37.69
C GLY A 620 -28.73 -35.93 -37.57
N VAL A 621 -28.74 -35.28 -36.40
CA VAL A 621 -27.92 -34.08 -36.11
C VAL A 621 -26.45 -34.33 -36.43
N ASN A 622 -25.84 -35.38 -35.88
CA ASN A 622 -24.42 -35.64 -36.10
C ASN A 622 -24.07 -35.93 -37.57
N ASN A 623 -24.92 -36.68 -38.29
CA ASN A 623 -24.71 -36.99 -39.70
C ASN A 623 -24.83 -35.74 -40.59
N ALA A 624 -25.71 -34.81 -40.25
CA ALA A 624 -25.86 -33.54 -40.96
C ALA A 624 -24.71 -32.57 -40.62
N GLU A 625 -24.32 -32.45 -39.35
CA GLU A 625 -23.17 -31.63 -38.92
C GLU A 625 -21.85 -32.11 -39.54
N GLN A 626 -21.61 -33.43 -39.62
CA GLN A 626 -20.41 -33.96 -40.29
C GLN A 626 -20.32 -33.55 -41.76
N LYS A 627 -21.44 -33.57 -42.51
CA LYS A 627 -21.47 -33.07 -43.90
C LYS A 627 -21.29 -31.56 -43.98
N PHE A 628 -21.98 -30.82 -43.11
CA PHE A 628 -21.93 -29.36 -43.06
C PHE A 628 -20.51 -28.83 -42.78
N LEU A 629 -19.79 -29.48 -41.87
CA LEU A 629 -18.39 -29.20 -41.54
C LEU A 629 -17.39 -29.72 -42.59
N ALA A 630 -17.69 -30.81 -43.29
CA ALA A 630 -16.85 -31.31 -44.39
C ALA A 630 -16.90 -30.38 -45.62
N GLY A 631 -18.06 -29.78 -45.89
CA GLY A 631 -18.23 -28.71 -46.89
C GLY A 631 -17.81 -27.33 -46.39
N ALA A 632 -16.79 -27.23 -45.54
CA ALA A 632 -16.26 -25.96 -45.02
C ALA A 632 -14.76 -25.81 -45.29
N GLU A 633 -14.41 -24.71 -45.95
CA GLU A 633 -13.02 -24.24 -46.06
C GLU A 633 -12.48 -23.86 -44.67
N SER A 634 -11.16 -23.97 -44.46
CA SER A 634 -10.56 -23.62 -43.17
C SER A 634 -10.50 -22.11 -43.00
N GLY A 635 -11.03 -21.62 -41.88
CA GLY A 635 -11.19 -20.20 -41.58
C GLY A 635 -12.16 -19.93 -40.42
N PRO A 636 -12.39 -18.66 -40.06
CA PRO A 636 -13.20 -18.28 -38.89
C PRO A 636 -14.65 -18.78 -38.94
N ASP A 637 -15.24 -18.89 -40.14
CA ASP A 637 -16.57 -19.50 -40.31
C ASP A 637 -16.61 -20.94 -39.81
N LYS A 638 -15.56 -21.73 -40.07
CA LYS A 638 -15.49 -23.15 -39.66
C LYS A 638 -15.22 -23.28 -38.16
N LEU A 639 -14.39 -22.40 -37.59
CA LEU A 639 -14.26 -22.26 -36.13
C LEU A 639 -15.63 -22.01 -35.49
N ALA A 640 -16.36 -21.00 -35.97
CA ALA A 640 -17.69 -20.67 -35.48
C ALA A 640 -18.66 -21.86 -35.61
N MET A 641 -18.66 -22.57 -36.74
CA MET A 641 -19.48 -23.78 -36.94
C MET A 641 -19.13 -24.90 -35.93
N LEU A 642 -17.85 -25.10 -35.60
CA LEU A 642 -17.42 -26.09 -34.60
C LEU A 642 -17.84 -25.68 -33.18
N ILE A 643 -17.70 -24.41 -32.81
CA ILE A 643 -18.17 -23.88 -31.52
C ILE A 643 -19.68 -24.06 -31.36
N HIS A 644 -20.48 -23.68 -32.37
CA HIS A 644 -21.94 -23.85 -32.34
C HIS A 644 -22.37 -25.33 -32.36
N SER A 645 -21.60 -26.23 -32.98
CA SER A 645 -21.82 -27.68 -32.88
C SER A 645 -21.59 -28.15 -31.45
N GLY A 646 -20.43 -27.83 -30.85
CA GLY A 646 -20.11 -28.16 -29.46
C GLY A 646 -21.16 -27.65 -28.48
N GLU A 647 -21.63 -26.42 -28.65
CA GLU A 647 -22.67 -25.80 -27.80
C GLU A 647 -24.03 -26.49 -27.97
N ARG A 648 -24.38 -26.95 -29.18
CA ARG A 648 -25.60 -27.75 -29.43
C ARG A 648 -25.53 -29.11 -28.72
N TRP A 649 -24.36 -29.76 -28.73
CA TRP A 649 -24.14 -31.02 -28.02
C TRP A 649 -24.18 -30.85 -26.49
N LEU A 650 -23.60 -29.76 -25.98
CA LEU A 650 -23.60 -29.42 -24.56
C LEU A 650 -25.01 -29.06 -24.05
N THR A 651 -25.67 -28.09 -24.69
CA THR A 651 -26.89 -27.45 -24.16
C THR A 651 -28.19 -28.18 -24.51
N ARG A 652 -28.30 -28.79 -25.70
CA ARG A 652 -29.56 -29.41 -26.16
C ARG A 652 -29.54 -30.93 -26.14
N ALA A 653 -28.38 -31.54 -26.37
CA ALA A 653 -28.23 -33.01 -26.34
C ALA A 653 -27.74 -33.54 -24.98
N SER A 654 -27.11 -32.67 -24.17
CA SER A 654 -26.41 -33.04 -22.92
C SER A 654 -25.36 -34.16 -23.11
N ASP A 655 -24.76 -34.25 -24.30
CA ASP A 655 -23.69 -35.20 -24.64
C ASP A 655 -22.34 -34.48 -24.49
N LEU A 656 -21.88 -34.40 -23.24
CA LEU A 656 -20.63 -33.75 -22.85
C LEU A 656 -19.43 -34.29 -23.65
N ARG A 657 -19.43 -35.61 -23.90
CA ARG A 657 -18.40 -36.32 -24.67
C ARG A 657 -18.34 -35.84 -26.12
N ARG A 658 -19.49 -35.60 -26.78
CA ARG A 658 -19.53 -34.99 -28.13
C ARG A 658 -19.19 -33.51 -28.13
N ALA A 659 -19.63 -32.75 -27.13
CA ALA A 659 -19.22 -31.34 -27.01
C ALA A 659 -17.68 -31.23 -26.94
N LYS A 660 -17.06 -32.07 -26.11
CA LYS A 660 -15.60 -32.22 -25.97
C LYS A 660 -14.92 -32.63 -27.28
N GLU A 661 -15.46 -33.61 -28.02
CA GLU A 661 -14.97 -33.98 -29.36
C GLU A 661 -14.96 -32.79 -30.34
N ARG A 662 -16.00 -31.94 -30.32
CA ARG A 662 -16.11 -30.75 -31.19
C ARG A 662 -15.17 -29.62 -30.80
N TYR A 663 -15.05 -29.33 -29.50
CA TYR A 663 -14.13 -28.29 -29.03
C TYR A 663 -12.66 -28.71 -29.15
N ALA A 664 -12.34 -30.01 -28.99
CA ALA A 664 -11.02 -30.54 -29.32
C ALA A 664 -10.70 -30.40 -30.82
N GLN A 665 -11.63 -30.75 -31.71
CA GLN A 665 -11.47 -30.50 -33.15
C GLN A 665 -11.25 -29.01 -33.45
N ALA A 666 -11.97 -28.11 -32.77
CA ALA A 666 -11.79 -26.66 -32.94
C ALA A 666 -10.40 -26.19 -32.48
N ARG A 667 -9.91 -26.66 -31.33
CA ARG A 667 -8.54 -26.39 -30.85
C ARG A 667 -7.47 -26.90 -31.83
N ASP A 668 -7.66 -28.12 -32.34
CA ASP A 668 -6.65 -28.79 -33.17
C ASP A 668 -6.60 -28.26 -34.62
N GLU A 669 -7.73 -27.76 -35.15
CA GLU A 669 -7.78 -27.07 -36.46
C GLU A 669 -7.43 -25.57 -36.38
N PHE A 670 -7.70 -24.91 -35.24
CA PHE A 670 -7.46 -23.48 -35.02
C PHE A 670 -6.53 -23.27 -33.81
N PRO A 671 -5.24 -23.67 -33.92
CA PRO A 671 -4.34 -23.75 -32.78
C PRO A 671 -4.01 -22.41 -32.13
N GLU A 672 -4.27 -21.27 -32.77
CA GLU A 672 -4.10 -19.92 -32.17
C GLU A 672 -5.28 -19.53 -31.26
N GLU A 673 -6.47 -20.08 -31.49
CA GLU A 673 -7.72 -19.56 -30.95
C GLU A 673 -7.96 -19.98 -29.49
N VAL A 674 -8.40 -19.02 -28.67
CA VAL A 674 -8.52 -19.17 -27.21
C VAL A 674 -9.91 -19.68 -26.79
N GLU A 675 -10.95 -19.39 -27.58
CA GLU A 675 -12.32 -19.79 -27.26
C GLU A 675 -12.55 -21.32 -27.21
N PRO A 676 -11.99 -22.15 -28.12
CA PRO A 676 -12.04 -23.61 -27.97
C PRO A 676 -11.45 -24.11 -26.66
N LEU A 677 -10.35 -23.50 -26.20
CA LEU A 677 -9.70 -23.85 -24.93
C LEU A 677 -10.57 -23.49 -23.73
N ARG A 678 -11.19 -22.30 -23.71
CA ARG A 678 -12.14 -21.91 -22.64
C ARG A 678 -13.32 -22.86 -22.52
N ARG A 679 -13.90 -23.28 -23.66
CA ARG A 679 -15.01 -24.26 -23.68
C ARG A 679 -14.56 -25.66 -23.26
N LEU A 680 -13.31 -26.04 -23.51
CA LEU A 680 -12.72 -27.27 -23.00
C LEU A 680 -12.45 -27.20 -21.49
N VAL A 681 -11.90 -26.10 -20.96
CA VAL A 681 -11.67 -25.90 -19.51
C VAL A 681 -12.97 -26.10 -18.73
N ALA A 682 -14.06 -25.42 -19.12
CA ALA A 682 -15.36 -25.58 -18.46
C ALA A 682 -15.90 -27.03 -18.46
N ILE A 683 -15.53 -27.85 -19.46
CA ILE A 683 -15.87 -29.28 -19.49
C ILE A 683 -14.90 -30.10 -18.63
N TYR A 684 -13.60 -29.82 -18.66
CA TYR A 684 -12.62 -30.51 -17.83
C TYR A 684 -12.88 -30.27 -16.33
N ASP A 685 -13.24 -29.04 -15.95
CA ASP A 685 -13.61 -28.67 -14.58
C ASP A 685 -14.88 -29.42 -14.14
N GLN A 686 -15.90 -29.52 -15.02
CA GLN A 686 -17.11 -30.32 -14.75
C GLN A 686 -16.83 -31.83 -14.62
N GLU A 687 -15.78 -32.34 -15.28
CA GLU A 687 -15.37 -33.75 -15.22
C GLU A 687 -14.37 -34.06 -14.08
N GLY A 688 -13.89 -33.06 -13.33
CA GLY A 688 -12.79 -33.24 -12.36
C GLY A 688 -11.45 -33.59 -13.02
N ALA A 689 -11.25 -33.15 -14.26
CA ALA A 689 -10.10 -33.50 -15.09
C ALA A 689 -8.96 -32.45 -14.98
N HIS A 690 -8.59 -32.11 -13.74
CA HIS A 690 -7.75 -30.96 -13.37
C HIS A 690 -6.45 -30.83 -14.21
N ASP A 691 -5.72 -31.92 -14.49
CA ASP A 691 -4.49 -31.86 -15.34
C ASP A 691 -4.76 -31.30 -16.75
N TYR A 692 -5.89 -31.67 -17.37
CA TYR A 692 -6.26 -31.18 -18.70
C TYR A 692 -6.81 -29.75 -18.66
N ALA A 693 -7.54 -29.40 -17.59
CA ALA A 693 -7.93 -28.02 -17.33
C ALA A 693 -6.71 -27.12 -17.17
N LEU A 694 -5.76 -27.50 -16.31
CA LEU A 694 -4.52 -26.79 -16.03
C LEU A 694 -3.67 -26.57 -17.29
N SER A 695 -3.50 -27.62 -18.11
CA SER A 695 -2.78 -27.51 -19.39
C SER A 695 -3.47 -26.52 -20.34
N ALA A 696 -4.80 -26.51 -20.40
CA ALA A 696 -5.53 -25.56 -21.23
C ALA A 696 -5.52 -24.13 -20.65
N ARG A 697 -5.61 -23.96 -19.32
CA ARG A 697 -5.48 -22.67 -18.61
C ARG A 697 -4.10 -22.06 -18.86
N ARG A 698 -3.00 -22.82 -18.78
CA ARG A 698 -1.64 -22.35 -19.13
C ARG A 698 -1.57 -21.83 -20.57
N THR A 699 -2.07 -22.60 -21.53
CA THR A 699 -2.09 -22.17 -22.94
C THR A 699 -3.02 -20.98 -23.21
N ILE A 700 -4.04 -20.73 -22.37
CA ILE A 700 -4.80 -19.48 -22.38
C ILE A 700 -3.93 -18.32 -21.87
N ALA A 701 -3.26 -18.47 -20.72
CA ALA A 701 -2.38 -17.45 -20.14
C ALA A 701 -1.22 -17.04 -21.05
N GLU A 702 -0.54 -18.02 -21.67
CA GLU A 702 0.54 -17.82 -22.66
C GLU A 702 0.15 -16.88 -23.83
N ARG A 703 -1.15 -16.83 -24.17
CA ARG A 703 -1.70 -16.07 -25.29
C ARG A 703 -2.37 -14.76 -24.87
N THR A 704 -2.58 -14.55 -23.58
CA THR A 704 -3.17 -13.33 -23.04
C THR A 704 -2.19 -12.19 -23.25
N ALA A 705 -2.57 -11.20 -24.07
CA ALA A 705 -1.67 -10.14 -24.51
C ALA A 705 -1.35 -9.14 -23.39
N ASP A 706 -2.37 -8.71 -22.63
CA ASP A 706 -2.19 -7.85 -21.47
C ASP A 706 -1.36 -8.57 -20.38
N PRO A 707 -0.24 -7.99 -19.92
CA PRO A 707 0.53 -8.55 -18.81
C PRO A 707 -0.28 -8.74 -17.53
N ARG A 708 -1.28 -7.89 -17.24
CA ARG A 708 -2.07 -7.99 -15.99
C ARG A 708 -3.07 -9.12 -16.00
N GLU A 709 -3.86 -9.25 -17.08
CA GLU A 709 -4.71 -10.44 -17.28
C GLU A 709 -3.87 -11.74 -17.34
N ARG A 710 -2.67 -11.70 -17.92
CA ARG A 710 -1.76 -12.86 -17.95
C ARG A 710 -1.21 -13.22 -16.57
N ALA A 711 -0.85 -12.23 -15.74
CA ALA A 711 -0.42 -12.44 -14.36
C ALA A 711 -1.52 -13.10 -13.52
N ARG A 712 -2.76 -12.58 -13.62
CA ARG A 712 -3.95 -13.16 -12.95
C ARG A 712 -4.21 -14.59 -13.38
N ALA A 713 -4.17 -14.88 -14.68
CA ALA A 713 -4.34 -16.25 -15.18
C ALA A 713 -3.26 -17.20 -14.65
N TYR A 714 -2.01 -16.76 -14.52
CA TYR A 714 -0.95 -17.57 -13.90
C TYR A 714 -1.10 -17.72 -12.37
N PHE A 715 -1.62 -16.70 -11.67
CA PHE A 715 -1.95 -16.78 -10.26
C PHE A 715 -3.08 -17.79 -9.99
N GLU A 716 -4.19 -17.73 -10.75
CA GLU A 716 -5.29 -18.72 -10.70
C GLU A 716 -4.78 -20.15 -10.93
N ILE A 717 -3.86 -20.34 -11.88
CA ILE A 717 -3.19 -21.63 -12.14
C ILE A 717 -2.32 -22.05 -10.95
N GLY A 718 -1.64 -21.13 -10.28
CA GLY A 718 -0.86 -21.37 -9.07
C GLY A 718 -1.74 -21.81 -7.90
N GLU A 719 -2.82 -21.09 -7.62
CA GLU A 719 -3.80 -21.45 -6.57
C GLU A 719 -4.45 -22.82 -6.86
N THR A 720 -4.81 -23.09 -8.12
CA THR A 720 -5.31 -24.41 -8.56
C THR A 720 -4.30 -25.52 -8.25
N CYS A 721 -3.02 -25.34 -8.65
CA CYS A 721 -1.97 -26.33 -8.40
C CYS A 721 -1.73 -26.56 -6.90
N LEU A 722 -1.68 -25.48 -6.11
CA LEU A 722 -1.35 -25.53 -4.70
C LEU A 722 -2.48 -26.18 -3.91
N PHE A 723 -3.67 -25.59 -3.96
CA PHE A 723 -4.78 -25.96 -3.09
C PHE A 723 -5.59 -27.14 -3.64
N GLU A 724 -5.98 -27.16 -4.92
CA GLU A 724 -6.81 -28.25 -5.47
C GLU A 724 -6.01 -29.53 -5.72
N MET A 725 -4.76 -29.39 -6.19
CA MET A 725 -3.99 -30.50 -6.74
C MET A 725 -2.86 -31.00 -5.83
N GLY A 726 -2.44 -30.24 -4.80
CA GLY A 726 -1.29 -30.57 -3.96
C GLY A 726 0.01 -30.71 -4.77
N LYS A 727 0.21 -29.80 -5.74
CA LYS A 727 1.32 -29.80 -6.70
C LYS A 727 2.20 -28.56 -6.53
N ASP A 728 2.81 -28.44 -5.38
CA ASP A 728 3.58 -27.26 -4.93
C ASP A 728 4.62 -26.81 -5.98
N THR A 729 5.36 -27.75 -6.57
CA THR A 729 6.35 -27.45 -7.64
C THR A 729 5.74 -26.90 -8.93
N GLU A 730 4.51 -27.30 -9.28
CA GLU A 730 3.76 -26.74 -10.41
C GLU A 730 3.04 -25.42 -10.06
N ALA A 731 2.77 -25.18 -8.77
CA ALA A 731 2.22 -23.95 -8.24
C ALA A 731 3.27 -22.84 -8.19
N TYR A 732 4.43 -23.10 -7.58
CA TYR A 732 5.52 -22.14 -7.45
C TYR A 732 6.04 -21.69 -8.83
N ALA A 733 6.10 -22.60 -9.80
CA ALA A 733 6.42 -22.26 -11.19
C ALA A 733 5.35 -21.36 -11.86
N ALA A 734 4.07 -21.53 -11.53
CA ALA A 734 3.01 -20.66 -12.04
C ALA A 734 3.00 -19.29 -11.35
N PHE A 735 3.23 -19.24 -10.03
CA PHE A 735 3.40 -18.00 -9.27
C PHE A 735 4.63 -17.19 -9.72
N GLU A 736 5.74 -17.85 -10.08
CA GLU A 736 6.85 -17.19 -10.78
C GLU A 736 6.37 -16.58 -12.10
N GLN A 737 5.67 -17.34 -12.95
CA GLN A 737 5.13 -16.79 -14.20
C GLN A 737 4.08 -15.66 -14.02
N ALA A 738 3.42 -15.58 -12.87
CA ALA A 738 2.55 -14.47 -12.53
C ALA A 738 3.36 -13.18 -12.26
N LEU A 739 4.39 -13.25 -11.41
CA LEU A 739 5.27 -12.12 -11.09
C LEU A 739 6.20 -11.73 -12.26
N ASP A 740 6.48 -12.65 -13.19
CA ASP A 740 7.11 -12.36 -14.48
C ASP A 740 6.24 -11.51 -15.40
N ALA A 741 4.92 -11.59 -15.26
CA ALA A 741 3.95 -10.87 -16.07
C ALA A 741 3.50 -9.55 -15.42
N ASP A 742 3.23 -9.51 -14.11
CA ASP A 742 3.04 -8.28 -13.33
C ASP A 742 3.80 -8.35 -11.99
N PRO A 743 4.98 -7.70 -11.89
CA PRO A 743 5.75 -7.56 -10.65
C PRO A 743 4.98 -6.94 -9.48
N THR A 744 3.95 -6.14 -9.76
CA THR A 744 3.19 -5.41 -8.73
C THR A 744 2.13 -6.28 -8.05
N MET A 745 1.95 -7.55 -8.46
CA MET A 745 0.99 -8.47 -7.89
C MET A 745 1.49 -9.08 -6.56
N LEU A 746 1.66 -8.25 -5.52
CA LEU A 746 2.21 -8.62 -4.22
C LEU A 746 1.46 -9.78 -3.53
N GLN A 747 0.17 -9.96 -3.84
CA GLN A 747 -0.64 -11.11 -3.40
C GLN A 747 0.01 -12.47 -3.71
N VAL A 748 0.73 -12.58 -4.83
CA VAL A 748 1.45 -13.81 -5.21
C VAL A 748 2.52 -14.16 -4.16
N LEU A 749 3.23 -13.14 -3.65
CA LEU A 749 4.24 -13.30 -2.60
C LEU A 749 3.62 -13.67 -1.25
N GLU A 750 2.36 -13.31 -1.00
CA GLU A 750 1.65 -13.65 0.25
C GLU A 750 1.18 -15.11 0.25
N VAL A 751 0.60 -15.57 -0.86
CA VAL A 751 0.23 -16.99 -1.04
C VAL A 751 1.47 -17.88 -1.01
N LEU A 752 2.56 -17.49 -1.69
CA LEU A 752 3.85 -18.19 -1.62
C LEU A 752 4.40 -18.24 -0.18
N ALA A 753 4.42 -17.10 0.52
CA ALA A 753 4.93 -17.04 1.88
C ALA A 753 4.11 -17.93 2.84
N THR A 754 2.79 -17.89 2.74
CA THR A 754 1.88 -18.69 3.60
C THR A 754 2.05 -20.18 3.34
N ALA A 755 2.05 -20.60 2.07
CA ALA A 755 2.21 -22.00 1.68
C ALA A 755 3.53 -22.61 2.16
N LEU A 756 4.63 -21.87 1.99
CA LEU A 756 5.96 -22.29 2.43
C LEU A 756 6.11 -22.21 3.96
N ALA A 757 5.42 -21.28 4.63
CA ALA A 757 5.39 -21.16 6.09
C ALA A 757 4.64 -22.33 6.76
N ASP A 758 3.46 -22.70 6.25
CA ASP A 758 2.67 -23.83 6.76
C ASP A 758 3.45 -25.16 6.66
N ASN A 759 4.22 -25.33 5.58
CA ASN A 759 5.12 -26.46 5.39
C ASN A 759 6.49 -26.32 6.09
N GLN A 760 6.81 -25.15 6.67
CA GLN A 760 8.09 -24.81 7.30
C GLN A 760 9.31 -24.87 6.35
N GLU A 761 9.08 -24.64 5.05
CA GLU A 761 10.10 -24.67 3.98
C GLU A 761 10.79 -23.31 3.78
N TRP A 762 11.23 -22.71 4.90
CA TRP A 762 11.81 -21.36 4.95
C TRP A 762 12.97 -21.14 3.97
N GLY A 763 13.82 -22.15 3.79
CA GLY A 763 14.97 -22.14 2.87
C GLY A 763 14.64 -22.37 1.39
N GLU A 764 13.37 -22.58 1.02
CA GLU A 764 12.88 -22.43 -0.36
C GLU A 764 12.26 -21.04 -0.55
N LEU A 765 11.55 -20.52 0.46
CA LEU A 765 11.01 -19.14 0.47
C LEU A 765 12.13 -18.09 0.37
N GLU A 766 13.25 -18.30 1.07
CA GLU A 766 14.50 -17.56 0.94
C GLU A 766 14.96 -17.47 -0.52
N ARG A 767 15.09 -18.62 -1.22
CA ARG A 767 15.53 -18.68 -2.62
C ARG A 767 14.53 -18.04 -3.58
N VAL A 768 13.23 -18.12 -3.27
CA VAL A 768 12.19 -17.41 -4.03
C VAL A 768 12.39 -15.90 -3.90
N TYR A 769 12.57 -15.37 -2.69
CA TYR A 769 12.85 -13.95 -2.48
C TYR A 769 14.16 -13.51 -3.15
N ASP A 770 15.28 -14.21 -2.94
CA ASP A 770 16.58 -13.91 -3.55
C ASP A 770 16.52 -13.86 -5.09
N LYS A 771 15.88 -14.85 -5.71
CA LYS A 771 15.72 -14.93 -7.17
C LYS A 771 14.91 -13.76 -7.72
N MET A 772 13.88 -13.32 -7.00
CA MET A 772 13.08 -12.15 -7.41
C MET A 772 13.82 -10.84 -7.14
N ILE A 773 14.58 -10.74 -6.04
CA ILE A 773 15.47 -9.61 -5.72
C ILE A 773 16.52 -9.43 -6.82
N GLU A 774 17.24 -10.48 -7.24
CA GLU A 774 18.21 -10.43 -8.36
C GLU A 774 17.52 -9.94 -9.65
N LYS A 775 16.34 -10.49 -9.94
CA LYS A 775 15.55 -10.20 -11.14
C LYS A 775 15.07 -8.75 -11.21
N PHE A 776 14.75 -8.13 -10.07
CA PHE A 776 14.28 -6.74 -10.00
C PHE A 776 15.42 -5.73 -9.81
N ALA A 777 16.48 -6.08 -9.07
CA ALA A 777 17.72 -5.27 -9.02
C ALA A 777 18.32 -5.07 -10.43
N ALA A 778 18.24 -6.08 -11.30
CA ALA A 778 18.63 -5.99 -12.72
C ALA A 778 17.74 -5.07 -13.59
N ARG A 779 16.63 -4.54 -13.05
CA ARG A 779 15.64 -3.70 -13.74
C ARG A 779 15.38 -2.33 -13.10
N ALA A 780 15.85 -2.09 -11.87
CA ALA A 780 15.40 -1.04 -10.94
C ALA A 780 15.66 0.44 -11.33
N ALA A 781 15.50 0.81 -12.61
CA ALA A 781 15.50 2.18 -13.10
C ALA A 781 14.12 2.86 -12.98
N ASP A 782 13.06 2.09 -12.72
CA ASP A 782 11.69 2.57 -12.52
C ASP A 782 11.22 2.47 -11.06
N GLU A 783 10.43 3.46 -10.64
CA GLU A 783 9.92 3.65 -9.28
C GLU A 783 9.00 2.50 -8.82
N ALA A 784 8.26 1.88 -9.76
CA ALA A 784 7.42 0.72 -9.46
C ALA A 784 8.27 -0.51 -9.09
N THR A 785 9.29 -0.84 -9.88
CA THR A 785 10.24 -1.92 -9.57
C THR A 785 11.03 -1.62 -8.29
N GLN A 786 11.40 -0.36 -8.03
CA GLN A 786 12.03 0.03 -6.76
C GLN A 786 11.10 -0.21 -5.56
N THR A 787 9.81 0.10 -5.68
CA THR A 787 8.81 -0.15 -4.63
C THR A 787 8.67 -1.65 -4.36
N VAL A 788 8.55 -2.49 -5.41
CA VAL A 788 8.48 -3.95 -5.29
C VAL A 788 9.77 -4.53 -4.69
N LEU A 789 10.94 -4.02 -5.10
CA LEU A 789 12.24 -4.45 -4.57
C LEU A 789 12.39 -4.12 -3.07
N ALA A 790 11.93 -2.95 -2.64
CA ALA A 790 11.93 -2.56 -1.24
C ALA A 790 10.94 -3.38 -0.38
N GLU A 791 9.86 -3.89 -0.97
CA GLU A 791 8.92 -4.80 -0.30
C GLU A 791 9.46 -6.24 -0.22
N LEU A 792 10.15 -6.72 -1.26
CA LEU A 792 10.87 -7.99 -1.21
C LEU A 792 11.98 -7.98 -0.15
N HIS A 793 12.75 -6.88 -0.05
CA HIS A 793 13.71 -6.71 1.03
C HIS A 793 13.06 -6.68 2.42
N HIS A 794 11.89 -6.06 2.58
CA HIS A 794 11.14 -6.07 3.83
C HIS A 794 10.74 -7.50 4.25
N ARG A 795 10.13 -8.26 3.33
CA ARG A 795 9.69 -9.65 3.58
C ARG A 795 10.85 -10.61 3.81
N SER A 796 11.96 -10.40 3.11
CA SER A 796 13.22 -11.11 3.34
C SER A 796 13.79 -10.81 4.74
N ALA A 797 13.79 -9.55 5.19
CA ALA A 797 14.24 -9.20 6.54
C ALA A 797 13.40 -9.86 7.65
N LEU A 798 12.08 -9.90 7.48
CA LEU A 798 11.18 -10.59 8.42
C LEU A 798 11.43 -12.11 8.44
N LEU A 799 11.63 -12.74 7.28
CA LEU A 799 11.99 -14.16 7.18
C LEU A 799 13.29 -14.48 7.92
N TYR A 800 14.35 -13.69 7.70
CA TYR A 800 15.63 -13.86 8.37
C TYR A 800 15.51 -13.69 9.89
N ARG A 801 14.75 -12.68 10.36
CA ARG A 801 14.56 -12.39 11.78
C ARG A 801 13.69 -13.42 12.52
N ASP A 802 12.53 -13.76 11.97
CA ASP A 802 11.48 -14.48 12.70
C ASP A 802 11.51 -16.01 12.53
N HIS A 803 12.20 -16.52 11.50
CA HIS A 803 12.16 -17.95 11.12
C HIS A 803 13.52 -18.59 10.86
N LEU A 804 14.51 -17.84 10.36
CA LEU A 804 15.87 -18.33 10.17
C LEU A 804 16.82 -18.01 11.34
N GLU A 805 16.39 -17.15 12.27
CA GLU A 805 17.18 -16.65 13.42
C GLU A 805 18.53 -16.03 13.00
N ASP A 806 18.60 -15.38 11.83
CA ASP A 806 19.80 -14.73 11.28
C ASP A 806 19.67 -13.18 11.33
N PRO A 807 20.13 -12.53 12.41
CA PRO A 807 20.06 -11.08 12.55
C PRO A 807 21.03 -10.32 11.62
N GLU A 808 22.10 -10.95 11.11
CA GLU A 808 23.04 -10.30 10.18
C GLU A 808 22.36 -10.09 8.82
N HIS A 809 21.80 -11.13 8.23
CA HIS A 809 21.08 -11.05 6.96
C HIS A 809 19.77 -10.26 7.08
N ALA A 810 19.08 -10.33 8.24
CA ALA A 810 17.90 -9.49 8.50
C ALA A 810 18.24 -7.99 8.46
N LEU A 811 19.28 -7.57 9.18
CA LEU A 811 19.75 -6.17 9.17
C LEU A 811 20.19 -5.73 7.77
N ASP A 812 20.91 -6.58 7.05
CA ASP A 812 21.36 -6.29 5.69
C ASP A 812 20.20 -6.13 4.69
N ALA A 813 19.12 -6.89 4.87
CA ALA A 813 17.90 -6.73 4.08
C ALA A 813 17.17 -5.41 4.42
N LEU A 814 17.05 -5.03 5.70
CA LEU A 814 16.47 -3.74 6.12
C LEU A 814 17.28 -2.55 5.57
N ASP A 815 18.60 -2.66 5.47
CA ASP A 815 19.43 -1.58 4.90
C ASP A 815 19.23 -1.41 3.39
N ARG A 816 18.99 -2.51 2.66
CA ARG A 816 18.63 -2.45 1.24
C ARG A 816 17.23 -1.86 1.03
N GLU A 817 16.28 -2.18 1.91
CA GLU A 817 14.97 -1.51 1.97
C GLU A 817 15.12 0.00 2.26
N LEU A 818 15.91 0.38 3.27
CA LEU A 818 16.13 1.77 3.68
C LEU A 818 16.94 2.61 2.69
N ALA A 819 17.75 1.98 1.84
CA ALA A 819 18.42 2.65 0.72
C ALA A 819 17.41 3.11 -0.36
N ILE A 820 16.26 2.44 -0.48
CA ILE A 820 15.18 2.79 -1.42
C ILE A 820 14.12 3.67 -0.72
N ARG A 821 13.69 3.28 0.49
CA ARG A 821 12.64 3.93 1.28
C ARG A 821 13.20 4.52 2.59
N PRO A 822 14.04 5.58 2.53
CA PRO A 822 14.77 6.08 3.70
C PRO A 822 13.90 6.71 4.79
N GLY A 823 12.64 7.04 4.51
CA GLY A 823 11.69 7.64 5.46
C GLY A 823 10.99 6.67 6.42
N GLN A 824 11.21 5.35 6.30
CA GLN A 824 10.46 4.36 7.08
C GLN A 824 10.98 4.22 8.53
N LEU A 825 10.32 4.88 9.46
CA LEU A 825 10.68 4.90 10.88
C LEU A 825 10.64 3.51 11.55
N SER A 826 9.65 2.67 11.23
CA SER A 826 9.53 1.30 11.73
C SER A 826 10.74 0.46 11.36
N THR A 827 11.06 0.41 10.06
CA THR A 827 12.23 -0.26 9.49
C THR A 827 13.53 0.27 10.11
N ARG A 828 13.67 1.59 10.32
CA ARG A 828 14.85 2.17 10.98
C ARG A 828 15.03 1.73 12.42
N VAL A 829 13.97 1.65 13.23
CA VAL A 829 14.13 1.23 14.62
C VAL A 829 14.37 -0.28 14.72
N MET A 830 13.76 -1.08 13.85
CA MET A 830 14.07 -2.51 13.74
C MET A 830 15.54 -2.75 13.37
N ALA A 831 16.08 -1.99 12.40
CA ALA A 831 17.49 -2.03 12.04
C ALA A 831 18.40 -1.56 13.18
N ALA A 832 18.01 -0.51 13.91
CA ALA A 832 18.75 -0.05 15.09
C ALA A 832 18.83 -1.11 16.20
N GLU A 833 17.73 -1.83 16.45
CA GLU A 833 17.62 -2.88 17.46
C GLU A 833 18.49 -4.09 17.08
N LEU A 834 18.38 -4.59 15.84
CA LEU A 834 19.21 -5.70 15.34
C LEU A 834 20.71 -5.35 15.30
N ALA A 835 21.08 -4.16 14.83
CA ALA A 835 22.47 -3.69 14.85
C ALA A 835 23.01 -3.62 16.29
N ALA A 836 22.20 -3.14 17.25
CA ALA A 836 22.58 -3.12 18.65
C ALA A 836 22.72 -4.54 19.24
N GLU A 837 21.89 -5.50 18.86
CA GLU A 837 22.01 -6.90 19.29
C GLU A 837 23.30 -7.54 18.78
N LEU A 838 23.59 -7.42 17.48
CA LEU A 838 24.86 -7.83 16.85
C LEU A 838 26.09 -7.14 17.47
N GLY A 839 25.92 -5.94 18.01
CA GLY A 839 27.01 -5.11 18.53
C GLY A 839 27.63 -4.18 17.49
N ASP A 840 27.01 -4.04 16.32
CA ASP A 840 27.33 -2.97 15.36
C ASP A 840 26.77 -1.64 15.87
N GLY A 841 27.53 -1.05 16.80
CA GLY A 841 27.28 0.27 17.34
C GLY A 841 27.13 1.34 16.24
N PRO A 842 28.07 1.44 15.26
CA PRO A 842 27.98 2.40 14.16
C PRO A 842 26.66 2.37 13.37
N ARG A 843 26.22 1.21 12.87
CA ARG A 843 24.91 1.08 12.18
C ARG A 843 23.78 1.49 13.11
N ALA A 844 23.74 0.93 14.34
CA ALA A 844 22.69 1.25 15.32
C ALA A 844 22.56 2.76 15.58
N LEU A 845 23.68 3.45 15.76
CA LEU A 845 23.75 4.88 16.00
C LEU A 845 23.18 5.70 14.84
N ASP A 846 23.51 5.35 13.59
CA ASP A 846 23.05 6.12 12.43
C ASP A 846 21.59 5.80 12.05
N HIS A 847 21.08 4.59 12.30
CA HIS A 847 19.64 4.31 12.27
C HIS A 847 18.87 5.14 13.30
N LEU A 848 19.35 5.18 14.55
CA LEU A 848 18.73 5.97 15.63
C LEU A 848 18.77 7.48 15.35
N ARG A 849 19.88 8.01 14.81
CA ARG A 849 19.99 9.41 14.37
C ARG A 849 19.05 9.76 13.22
N ALA A 850 18.74 8.81 12.35
CA ALA A 850 17.75 9.01 11.30
C ALA A 850 16.32 8.90 11.85
N ALA A 851 16.04 7.94 12.74
CA ALA A 851 14.76 7.86 13.46
C ALA A 851 14.47 9.13 14.28
N ALA A 852 15.47 9.70 14.94
CA ALA A 852 15.37 10.96 15.70
C ALA A 852 15.12 12.19 14.82
N ARG A 853 15.41 12.14 13.51
CA ARG A 853 15.04 13.18 12.53
C ARG A 853 13.62 13.00 12.00
N LEU A 854 13.17 11.76 11.83
CA LEU A 854 11.81 11.44 11.38
C LEU A 854 10.75 11.69 12.46
N GLU A 855 11.04 11.34 13.71
CA GLU A 855 10.13 11.58 14.85
C GLU A 855 10.92 12.14 16.06
N PRO A 856 11.19 13.46 16.12
CA PRO A 856 11.95 14.07 17.22
C PRO A 856 11.25 14.02 18.60
N GLY A 857 9.96 13.63 18.65
CA GLY A 857 9.23 13.39 19.89
C GLY A 857 9.44 11.99 20.49
N ARG A 858 10.03 11.05 19.74
CA ARG A 858 10.11 9.63 20.13
C ARG A 858 11.14 9.40 21.23
N ALA A 859 10.70 9.52 22.48
CA ALA A 859 11.52 9.31 23.68
C ALA A 859 12.27 7.95 23.69
N GLU A 860 11.73 6.90 23.07
CA GLU A 860 12.40 5.61 23.01
C GLU A 860 13.69 5.65 22.18
N THR A 861 13.71 6.38 21.06
CA THR A 861 14.92 6.56 20.24
C THR A 861 16.06 7.16 21.06
N TYR A 862 15.73 8.12 21.93
CA TYR A 862 16.71 8.75 22.82
C TYR A 862 17.10 7.87 24.01
N ARG A 863 16.21 6.99 24.50
CA ARG A 863 16.58 5.94 25.48
C ARG A 863 17.52 4.90 24.88
N GLN A 864 17.27 4.48 23.64
CA GLN A 864 18.15 3.58 22.89
C GLN A 864 19.52 4.23 22.62
N LEU A 865 19.57 5.50 22.21
CA LEU A 865 20.83 6.27 22.07
C LEU A 865 21.59 6.39 23.40
N PHE A 866 20.90 6.67 24.52
CA PHE A 866 21.50 6.74 25.84
C PHE A 866 22.09 5.38 26.26
N ALA A 867 21.35 4.30 26.06
CA ALA A 867 21.81 2.94 26.34
C ALA A 867 23.01 2.54 25.45
N LEU A 868 23.03 2.97 24.18
CA LEU A 868 24.14 2.74 23.25
C LEU A 868 25.41 3.45 23.73
N GLY A 869 25.33 4.75 24.05
CA GLY A 869 26.47 5.51 24.57
C GLY A 869 27.01 4.93 25.89
N GLN A 870 26.12 4.49 26.79
CA GLN A 870 26.50 3.80 28.04
C GLN A 870 27.11 2.40 27.83
N ARG A 871 26.76 1.70 26.74
CA ARG A 871 27.29 0.36 26.42
C ARG A 871 28.69 0.40 25.81
N PHE A 872 28.99 1.44 25.03
CA PHE A 872 30.24 1.59 24.28
C PHE A 872 31.21 2.63 24.88
N ASP A 873 30.91 3.16 26.07
CA ASP A 873 31.70 4.19 26.77
C ASP A 873 31.89 5.49 25.97
N ALA A 874 30.83 5.91 25.25
CA ALA A 874 30.76 7.13 24.45
C ALA A 874 29.94 8.21 25.20
N PRO A 875 30.60 9.05 26.03
CA PRO A 875 29.92 9.98 26.94
C PRO A 875 29.23 11.14 26.23
N GLU A 876 29.67 11.56 25.03
CA GLU A 876 29.01 12.63 24.26
C GLU A 876 27.64 12.15 23.78
N ILE A 877 27.55 10.91 23.27
CA ILE A 877 26.29 10.29 22.84
C ILE A 877 25.32 10.17 24.03
N ALA A 878 25.80 9.67 25.17
CA ALA A 878 24.99 9.54 26.39
C ALA A 878 24.55 10.90 26.95
N PHE A 879 25.43 11.91 26.97
CA PHE A 879 25.10 13.27 27.43
C PHE A 879 24.05 13.93 26.53
N MET A 880 24.24 13.90 25.21
CA MET A 880 23.30 14.53 24.29
C MET A 880 21.92 13.84 24.33
N ALA A 881 21.86 12.51 24.36
CA ALA A 881 20.60 11.78 24.51
C ALA A 881 19.91 12.09 25.86
N ALA A 882 20.66 12.17 26.96
CA ALA A 882 20.13 12.55 28.27
C ALA A 882 19.59 14.00 28.29
N SER A 883 20.22 14.94 27.58
CA SER A 883 19.74 16.32 27.46
C SER A 883 18.40 16.41 26.72
N VAL A 884 18.20 15.61 25.65
CA VAL A 884 16.92 15.55 24.94
C VAL A 884 15.83 14.97 25.84
N LEU A 885 16.11 13.86 26.53
CA LEU A 885 15.18 13.27 27.49
C LEU A 885 14.83 14.25 28.64
N HIS A 886 15.72 15.17 28.98
CA HIS A 886 15.44 16.23 29.97
C HIS A 886 14.45 17.27 29.41
N VAL A 887 14.64 17.73 28.17
CA VAL A 887 13.72 18.67 27.49
C VAL A 887 12.35 18.05 27.26
N LEU A 888 12.29 16.77 26.88
CA LEU A 888 11.02 16.03 26.75
C LEU A 888 10.34 15.75 28.12
N GLY A 889 10.95 16.10 29.26
CA GLY A 889 10.43 15.84 30.60
C GLY A 889 10.44 14.37 31.03
N LEU A 890 11.09 13.49 30.26
CA LEU A 890 11.03 12.03 30.38
C LEU A 890 12.34 11.39 30.91
N ALA A 891 13.31 12.20 31.32
CA ALA A 891 14.58 11.73 31.88
C ALA A 891 14.41 10.98 33.22
N GLY A 892 14.85 9.72 33.25
CA GLY A 892 14.96 8.92 34.46
C GLY A 892 16.11 9.38 35.37
N ASP A 893 16.38 8.60 36.42
CA ASP A 893 17.38 8.96 37.42
C ASP A 893 18.82 8.85 36.88
N ARG A 894 19.10 7.98 35.90
CA ARG A 894 20.44 7.82 35.31
C ARG A 894 20.77 8.96 34.36
N GLU A 895 19.80 9.28 33.52
CA GLU A 895 19.82 10.33 32.51
C GLU A 895 19.98 11.69 33.19
N ARG A 896 19.25 11.93 34.30
CA ARG A 896 19.43 13.14 35.12
C ARG A 896 20.77 13.23 35.84
N ILE A 897 21.43 12.10 36.15
CA ILE A 897 22.81 12.10 36.68
C ILE A 897 23.79 12.48 35.56
N VAL A 898 23.78 11.79 34.43
CA VAL A 898 24.72 12.05 33.31
C VAL A 898 24.59 13.48 32.78
N TYR A 899 23.36 13.98 32.57
CA TYR A 899 23.14 15.40 32.22
C TYR A 899 23.68 16.35 33.31
N GLY A 900 23.46 16.02 34.60
CA GLY A 900 23.93 16.83 35.72
C GLY A 900 25.45 16.83 35.93
N GLU A 901 26.15 15.78 35.51
CA GLU A 901 27.61 15.63 35.60
C GLU A 901 28.35 16.34 34.44
N HIS A 902 27.76 16.34 33.23
CA HIS A 902 28.44 16.83 32.02
C HIS A 902 27.98 18.21 31.52
N ARG A 903 26.83 18.74 31.98
CA ARG A 903 26.37 20.08 31.56
C ARG A 903 27.33 21.19 32.04
N THR A 904 27.47 22.24 31.24
CA THR A 904 28.31 23.42 31.54
C THR A 904 27.54 24.71 31.30
N ASP A 905 27.79 25.75 32.12
CA ASP A 905 27.08 27.03 31.98
C ASP A 905 27.35 27.71 30.62
N VAL A 906 28.59 27.62 30.12
CA VAL A 906 29.00 28.05 28.77
C VAL A 906 30.12 27.11 28.31
N PRO A 907 30.06 26.54 27.10
CA PRO A 907 31.06 25.60 26.60
C PRO A 907 32.46 26.24 26.43
N PRO A 908 33.55 25.50 26.69
CA PRO A 908 34.92 26.03 26.68
C PRO A 908 35.53 26.09 25.27
N HIS A 909 34.89 26.80 24.33
CA HIS A 909 35.39 26.89 22.95
C HIS A 909 36.84 27.38 22.86
N SER A 910 37.64 26.72 22.03
CA SER A 910 39.09 26.92 21.89
C SER A 910 39.49 27.40 20.48
N GLN A 911 38.82 26.90 19.44
CA GLN A 911 39.04 27.24 18.03
C GLN A 911 37.77 27.85 17.41
N PRO A 912 37.87 28.78 16.44
CA PRO A 912 36.72 29.29 15.70
C PRO A 912 36.26 28.30 14.60
N LEU A 913 34.98 28.30 14.26
CA LEU A 913 34.46 27.58 13.09
C LEU A 913 35.10 28.07 11.78
N SER A 914 35.32 27.13 10.86
CA SER A 914 35.59 27.46 9.45
C SER A 914 34.30 27.90 8.74
N PRO A 915 34.38 28.63 7.61
CA PRO A 915 33.21 28.93 6.78
C PRO A 915 32.49 27.66 6.28
N GLU A 916 33.24 26.60 6.03
CA GLU A 916 32.72 25.29 5.60
C GLU A 916 31.90 24.59 6.70
N ALA A 917 32.27 24.76 7.97
CA ALA A 917 31.56 24.14 9.10
C ALA A 917 30.10 24.64 9.21
N TRP A 918 29.77 25.83 8.69
CA TRP A 918 28.38 26.29 8.62
C TRP A 918 27.48 25.38 7.78
N ALA A 919 28.01 24.61 6.82
CA ALA A 919 27.23 23.61 6.09
C ALA A 919 26.68 22.50 7.01
N LEU A 920 27.33 22.22 8.15
CA LEU A 920 26.83 21.27 9.17
C LEU A 920 25.72 21.85 10.06
N LEU A 921 25.53 23.18 10.07
CA LEU A 921 24.40 23.84 10.73
C LEU A 921 23.18 23.93 9.81
N ARG A 922 23.39 23.95 8.49
CA ARG A 922 22.31 23.95 7.49
C ARG A 922 21.53 22.64 7.51
N ASP A 923 20.32 22.74 6.99
CA ASP A 923 19.40 21.63 6.77
C ASP A 923 19.48 21.21 5.29
N GLU A 924 18.62 20.28 4.83
CA GLU A 924 18.34 20.21 3.40
C GLU A 924 17.75 21.56 2.93
N ARG A 925 18.38 22.17 1.92
CA ARG A 925 18.08 23.53 1.45
C ARG A 925 18.27 23.68 -0.04
N ASP A 926 17.47 24.58 -0.59
CA ASP A 926 17.73 25.19 -1.88
C ASP A 926 18.93 26.17 -1.77
N THR A 927 20.09 25.71 -2.24
CA THR A 927 21.33 26.51 -2.28
C THR A 927 21.29 27.60 -3.35
N ALA A 928 20.51 27.42 -4.42
CA ALA A 928 20.39 28.41 -5.48
C ALA A 928 19.54 29.61 -5.02
N VAL A 929 18.51 29.39 -4.20
CA VAL A 929 17.78 30.46 -3.51
C VAL A 929 18.67 31.21 -2.53
N GLU A 930 19.54 30.53 -1.77
CA GLU A 930 20.57 31.22 -0.96
C GLU A 930 21.48 32.11 -1.83
N GLU A 931 21.91 31.62 -3.00
CA GLU A 931 22.77 32.39 -3.92
C GLU A 931 22.07 33.63 -4.48
N VAL A 932 20.82 33.50 -4.95
CA VAL A 932 20.03 34.64 -5.44
C VAL A 932 19.79 35.67 -4.33
N MET A 933 19.44 35.21 -3.12
CA MET A 933 19.22 36.10 -1.97
C MET A 933 20.51 36.78 -1.50
N ARG A 934 21.62 36.05 -1.44
CA ARG A 934 22.97 36.57 -1.15
C ARG A 934 23.41 37.63 -2.16
N ALA A 935 23.17 37.40 -3.46
CA ALA A 935 23.55 38.31 -4.53
C ALA A 935 22.69 39.59 -4.54
N VAL A 936 21.38 39.50 -4.27
CA VAL A 936 20.48 40.66 -4.29
C VAL A 936 20.54 41.50 -3.00
N ALA A 937 20.92 40.91 -1.86
CA ALA A 937 20.89 41.54 -0.55
C ALA A 937 21.57 42.93 -0.47
N PRO A 938 22.80 43.15 -0.99
CA PRO A 938 23.45 44.45 -0.90
C PRO A 938 22.67 45.57 -1.61
N ALA A 939 22.07 45.26 -2.76
CA ALA A 939 21.27 46.22 -3.52
C ALA A 939 19.91 46.51 -2.85
N VAL A 940 19.26 45.49 -2.29
CA VAL A 940 18.02 45.64 -1.50
C VAL A 940 18.25 46.54 -0.29
N LEU A 941 19.27 46.25 0.52
CA LEU A 941 19.58 47.02 1.73
C LEU A 941 19.91 48.48 1.42
N ARG A 942 20.77 48.74 0.42
CA ARG A 942 21.07 50.12 -0.01
C ARG A 942 19.84 50.85 -0.55
N THR A 943 18.91 50.15 -1.21
CA THR A 943 17.63 50.72 -1.66
C THR A 943 16.74 51.07 -0.47
N ARG A 944 16.57 50.17 0.50
CA ARG A 944 15.72 50.36 1.69
C ARG A 944 16.27 51.44 2.63
N ILE A 945 17.58 51.48 2.85
CA ILE A 945 18.25 52.54 3.60
C ILE A 945 18.01 53.92 2.94
N LYS A 946 18.13 54.03 1.61
CA LYS A 946 17.86 55.29 0.89
C LYS A 946 16.39 55.73 0.96
N GLN A 947 15.44 54.78 0.96
CA GLN A 947 14.03 55.09 1.20
C GLN A 947 13.83 55.68 2.61
N LEU A 948 14.37 55.02 3.64
CA LEU A 948 14.23 55.46 5.04
C LEU A 948 14.95 56.79 5.32
N ASP A 949 16.13 57.01 4.74
CA ASP A 949 16.91 58.27 4.83
C ASP A 949 16.14 59.43 4.17
N GLY A 950 15.50 59.18 3.01
CA GLY A 950 14.65 60.16 2.31
C GLY A 950 13.31 60.45 2.98
N ASP A 951 12.71 59.46 3.65
CA ASP A 951 11.48 59.59 4.43
C ASP A 951 11.69 60.23 5.82
N GLY A 952 12.96 60.40 6.26
CA GLY A 952 13.29 60.84 7.63
C GLY A 952 12.97 59.79 8.71
N LYS A 953 13.01 58.50 8.35
CA LYS A 953 12.67 57.33 9.20
C LYS A 953 13.84 56.39 9.45
N LEU A 954 15.04 56.71 8.95
CA LEU A 954 16.24 55.92 9.24
C LEU A 954 16.57 56.01 10.74
N PRO A 955 16.76 54.88 11.45
CA PRO A 955 17.13 54.92 12.87
C PRO A 955 18.41 55.71 13.11
N GLU A 956 18.37 56.69 14.01
CA GLU A 956 19.58 57.34 14.52
C GLU A 956 20.29 56.37 15.48
N LEU A 957 21.60 56.21 15.32
CA LEU A 957 22.46 55.41 16.19
C LEU A 957 23.53 56.30 16.81
N PRO A 958 23.27 56.92 17.99
CA PRO A 958 24.23 57.80 18.65
C PRO A 958 25.53 57.09 19.04
N ASP A 959 26.68 57.70 18.74
CA ASP A 959 27.99 57.20 19.16
C ASP A 959 28.13 57.09 20.70
N GLU A 960 27.28 57.76 21.49
CA GLU A 960 27.26 57.63 22.95
C GLU A 960 26.71 56.27 23.46
N PHE A 961 25.89 55.58 22.66
CA PHE A 961 25.43 54.22 22.95
C PHE A 961 26.36 53.15 22.38
N ARG A 962 27.28 53.52 21.48
CA ARG A 962 28.23 52.59 20.88
C ARG A 962 29.16 51.99 21.94
N GLN A 963 29.48 50.70 21.80
CA GLN A 963 30.36 49.97 22.69
C GLN A 963 31.54 49.39 21.90
N ASP A 964 32.74 49.45 22.49
CA ASP A 964 33.86 48.63 22.04
C ASP A 964 33.65 47.18 22.54
N PRO A 965 33.46 46.19 21.64
CA PRO A 965 33.23 44.81 22.05
C PRO A 965 34.42 44.20 22.80
N ALA A 966 35.64 44.72 22.61
CA ALA A 966 36.85 44.22 23.25
C ALA A 966 37.06 44.71 24.69
N THR A 967 36.45 45.84 25.08
CA THR A 967 36.63 46.44 26.42
C THR A 967 35.35 46.66 27.22
N SER A 968 34.16 46.51 26.61
CA SER A 968 32.88 46.65 27.34
C SER A 968 32.72 45.62 28.46
N THR A 969 32.15 46.06 29.58
CA THR A 969 31.82 45.21 30.74
C THR A 969 30.43 44.59 30.68
N VAL A 970 29.59 45.00 29.73
CA VAL A 970 28.20 44.53 29.58
C VAL A 970 28.19 43.08 29.09
N SER A 971 27.56 42.17 29.85
CA SER A 971 27.55 40.74 29.57
C SER A 971 27.08 40.41 28.15
N ALA A 972 25.98 41.01 27.68
CA ALA A 972 25.44 40.78 26.34
C ALA A 972 26.38 41.21 25.21
N VAL A 973 27.08 42.34 25.37
CA VAL A 973 28.11 42.82 24.41
C VAL A 973 29.29 41.86 24.36
N ARG A 974 29.70 41.32 25.52
CA ARG A 974 30.75 40.30 25.61
C ARG A 974 30.32 38.96 25.01
N SER A 975 29.07 38.53 25.20
CA SER A 975 28.50 37.33 24.56
C SER A 975 28.46 37.45 23.05
N LEU A 976 28.06 38.61 22.50
CA LEU A 976 28.11 38.89 21.06
C LEU A 976 29.54 38.83 20.50
N ASN A 977 30.52 39.48 21.14
CA ASN A 977 31.91 39.43 20.71
C ASN A 977 32.49 38.00 20.75
N TRP A 978 32.21 37.27 21.83
CA TRP A 978 32.64 35.89 22.02
C TRP A 978 32.03 34.95 20.97
N ALA A 979 30.71 35.02 20.76
CA ALA A 979 30.02 34.21 19.75
C ALA A 979 30.47 34.57 18.33
N ALA A 980 30.66 35.85 18.00
CA ALA A 980 31.14 36.29 16.68
C ALA A 980 32.53 35.70 16.38
N ARG A 981 33.45 35.79 17.35
CA ARG A 981 34.77 35.16 17.27
C ARG A 981 34.67 33.65 17.01
N PHE A 982 33.84 32.92 17.75
CA PHE A 982 33.82 31.46 17.68
C PHE A 982 32.97 30.90 16.53
N LEU A 983 31.98 31.63 16.04
CA LEU A 983 31.23 31.29 14.82
C LEU A 983 31.94 31.69 13.51
N GLY A 984 33.09 32.38 13.59
CA GLY A 984 33.83 32.88 12.41
C GLY A 984 33.15 34.06 11.70
N VAL A 985 32.20 34.72 12.35
CA VAL A 985 31.38 35.81 11.77
C VAL A 985 31.95 37.18 12.18
N PRO A 986 32.01 38.19 11.28
CA PRO A 986 32.40 39.54 11.65
C PRO A 986 31.52 40.11 12.78
N CYS A 987 32.14 40.60 13.85
CA CYS A 987 31.39 41.27 14.91
C CYS A 987 30.79 42.59 14.38
N PRO A 988 29.47 42.79 14.46
CA PRO A 988 28.83 44.05 14.05
C PRO A 988 29.19 45.20 15.01
N ASP A 989 28.92 46.43 14.60
CA ASP A 989 29.00 47.61 15.48
C ASP A 989 27.91 47.53 16.56
N ILE A 990 28.30 47.41 17.82
CA ILE A 990 27.36 47.17 18.93
C ILE A 990 26.96 48.50 19.59
N PHE A 991 25.66 48.72 19.72
CA PHE A 991 25.06 49.85 20.46
C PHE A 991 24.22 49.29 21.62
N VAL A 992 24.26 49.94 22.79
CA VAL A 992 23.47 49.54 23.97
C VAL A 992 22.46 50.64 24.30
N ASP A 993 21.18 50.34 24.11
CA ASP A 993 20.06 51.26 24.36
C ASP A 993 19.03 50.60 25.31
N PRO A 994 18.88 51.07 26.56
CA PRO A 994 17.96 50.47 27.53
C PRO A 994 16.48 50.79 27.29
N GLU A 995 16.14 51.72 26.40
CA GLU A 995 14.76 52.06 26.04
C GLU A 995 14.21 51.10 24.96
N VAL A 996 15.09 50.53 24.14
CA VAL A 996 14.74 49.48 23.16
C VAL A 996 14.32 48.20 23.89
N THR A 997 13.16 47.65 23.54
CA THR A 997 12.55 46.51 24.24
C THR A 997 13.08 45.14 23.81
N SER A 998 13.54 45.00 22.57
CA SER A 998 14.07 43.76 22.03
C SER A 998 15.39 43.34 22.70
N THR A 999 15.72 42.05 22.64
CA THR A 999 16.97 41.51 23.20
C THR A 999 18.18 41.95 22.35
N PHE A 1000 18.18 41.50 21.09
CA PHE A 1000 19.10 41.92 20.05
C PHE A 1000 18.29 42.29 18.81
N HIS A 1001 18.70 43.32 18.09
CA HIS A 1001 18.05 43.75 16.85
C HIS A 1001 19.09 44.31 15.87
N ALA A 1002 18.98 43.94 14.59
CA ALA A 1002 19.73 44.54 13.50
C ALA A 1002 18.89 45.69 12.88
N PRO A 1003 19.21 46.97 13.13
CA PRO A 1003 18.53 48.08 12.48
C PRO A 1003 19.02 48.27 11.03
N PHE A 1004 18.17 48.86 10.18
CA PHE A 1004 18.62 49.41 8.90
C PHE A 1004 19.62 50.55 9.12
N ALA A 1005 20.92 50.28 8.91
CA ALA A 1005 22.01 51.20 9.19
C ALA A 1005 23.06 51.22 8.06
N LYS A 1006 23.86 52.29 8.02
CA LYS A 1006 24.90 52.51 6.98
C LYS A 1006 26.14 51.61 7.15
N ALA A 1007 26.26 50.95 8.29
CA ALA A 1007 27.20 49.85 8.58
C ALA A 1007 26.41 48.71 9.23
N GLN A 1008 26.97 47.50 9.28
CA GLN A 1008 26.32 46.37 9.97
C GLN A 1008 26.36 46.60 11.48
N SER A 1009 25.21 47.00 12.05
CA SER A 1009 25.05 47.34 13.47
C SER A 1009 24.19 46.33 14.21
N THR A 1010 24.26 46.34 15.54
CA THR A 1010 23.36 45.59 16.42
C THR A 1010 23.03 46.41 17.65
N VAL A 1011 21.75 46.58 17.92
CA VAL A 1011 21.26 47.22 19.15
C VAL A 1011 20.98 46.13 20.18
N VAL A 1012 21.59 46.29 21.36
CA VAL A 1012 21.41 45.48 22.56
C VAL A 1012 20.40 46.20 23.44
N GLY A 1013 19.17 45.71 23.44
CA GLY A 1013 18.08 46.32 24.19
C GLY A 1013 17.89 45.71 25.58
N LYS A 1014 16.88 46.21 26.28
CA LYS A 1014 16.52 45.87 27.66
C LYS A 1014 16.40 44.37 27.94
N GLY A 1015 15.93 43.59 26.96
CA GLY A 1015 15.80 42.13 27.04
C GLY A 1015 17.13 41.38 27.22
N ALA A 1016 18.25 41.99 26.81
CA ALA A 1016 19.60 41.45 27.00
C ALA A 1016 20.33 42.03 28.23
N LEU A 1017 19.84 43.15 28.78
CA LEU A 1017 20.52 43.89 29.86
C LEU A 1017 20.07 43.47 31.28
N SER A 1018 19.00 42.67 31.40
CA SER A 1018 18.50 42.21 32.69
C SER A 1018 17.77 40.87 32.58
N GLY A 1019 17.77 40.08 33.66
CA GLY A 1019 17.01 38.83 33.77
C GLY A 1019 17.66 37.58 33.15
N ARG A 1020 18.49 37.73 32.10
CA ARG A 1020 19.11 36.61 31.36
C ARG A 1020 20.40 36.08 32.01
N THR A 1021 20.62 34.76 31.97
CA THR A 1021 21.93 34.13 32.29
C THR A 1021 22.94 34.28 31.16
N LEU A 1022 24.20 33.91 31.41
CA LEU A 1022 25.25 33.89 30.37
C LEU A 1022 24.95 32.86 29.27
N SER A 1023 24.35 31.72 29.63
CA SER A 1023 23.95 30.64 28.72
C SER A 1023 22.85 31.11 27.76
N GLU A 1024 21.81 31.76 28.29
CA GLU A 1024 20.74 32.37 27.48
C GLU A 1024 21.30 33.46 26.56
N LEU A 1025 22.18 34.33 27.07
CA LEU A 1025 22.83 35.37 26.26
C LEU A 1025 23.75 34.79 25.18
N ALA A 1026 24.38 33.64 25.41
CA ALA A 1026 25.18 32.93 24.41
C ALA A 1026 24.30 32.33 23.30
N PHE A 1027 23.18 31.70 23.66
CA PHE A 1027 22.17 31.21 22.71
C PHE A 1027 21.62 32.33 21.83
N LEU A 1028 21.16 33.41 22.46
CA LEU A 1028 20.58 34.57 21.79
C LEU A 1028 21.61 35.30 20.91
N ALA A 1029 22.88 35.37 21.33
CA ALA A 1029 23.96 35.94 20.54
C ALA A 1029 24.30 35.06 19.32
N GLY A 1030 24.44 33.75 19.50
CA GLY A 1030 24.72 32.80 18.41
C GLY A 1030 23.62 32.80 17.35
N ARG A 1031 22.35 32.80 17.80
CA ARG A 1031 21.19 32.93 16.91
C ARG A 1031 21.18 34.26 16.15
N HIS A 1032 21.35 35.38 16.87
CA HIS A 1032 21.39 36.71 16.25
C HIS A 1032 22.49 36.80 15.18
N LEU A 1033 23.69 36.26 15.45
CA LEU A 1033 24.81 36.24 14.52
C LEU A 1033 24.59 35.31 13.31
N GLY A 1034 23.83 34.22 13.48
CA GLY A 1034 23.41 33.37 12.36
C GLY A 1034 22.63 34.12 11.28
N TYR A 1035 21.77 35.06 11.67
CA TYR A 1035 21.05 35.96 10.75
C TYR A 1035 21.95 37.03 10.10
N ARG A 1036 23.21 37.20 10.53
CA ARG A 1036 24.18 38.16 9.95
C ARG A 1036 25.03 37.58 8.82
N LEU A 1037 24.80 36.32 8.44
CA LEU A 1037 25.47 35.70 7.29
C LEU A 1037 24.94 36.31 5.97
N PRO A 1038 25.78 36.44 4.91
CA PRO A 1038 25.39 37.10 3.67
C PRO A 1038 24.10 36.57 3.00
N GLU A 1039 23.89 35.25 3.00
CA GLU A 1039 22.64 34.62 2.53
C GLU A 1039 21.42 34.86 3.44
N HIS A 1040 21.62 35.00 4.76
CA HIS A 1040 20.54 35.16 5.73
C HIS A 1040 20.18 36.63 6.01
N GLU A 1041 21.06 37.57 5.65
CA GLU A 1041 21.01 38.99 6.02
C GLU A 1041 19.63 39.62 5.75
N LEU A 1042 18.96 39.29 4.65
CA LEU A 1042 17.62 39.82 4.36
C LEU A 1042 16.55 39.39 5.38
N VAL A 1043 16.64 38.17 5.91
CA VAL A 1043 15.73 37.66 6.96
C VAL A 1043 15.95 38.39 8.29
N ALA A 1044 17.12 39.00 8.50
CA ALA A 1044 17.39 39.83 9.67
C ALA A 1044 16.68 41.20 9.67
N HIS A 1045 16.20 41.64 8.49
CA HIS A 1045 15.66 42.99 8.25
C HIS A 1045 14.24 43.02 7.66
N LEU A 1046 13.84 41.96 6.95
CA LEU A 1046 12.55 41.81 6.27
C LEU A 1046 11.76 40.70 6.96
N ASN A 1047 10.74 41.07 7.72
CA ASN A 1047 10.04 40.17 8.63
C ASN A 1047 8.85 39.43 7.99
N THR A 1048 8.61 39.63 6.69
CA THR A 1048 7.43 39.11 5.97
C THR A 1048 7.84 38.32 4.72
N VAL A 1049 7.08 37.27 4.39
CA VAL A 1049 7.24 36.53 3.14
C VAL A 1049 7.08 37.48 1.95
N ASP A 1050 6.08 38.36 1.96
CA ASP A 1050 5.78 39.29 0.86
C ASP A 1050 6.96 40.21 0.50
N GLU A 1051 7.68 40.75 1.49
CA GLU A 1051 8.88 41.56 1.24
C GLU A 1051 10.04 40.72 0.65
N LEU A 1052 10.20 39.47 1.10
CA LEU A 1052 11.23 38.55 0.59
C LEU A 1052 10.89 38.07 -0.84
N THR A 1053 9.63 37.71 -1.09
CA THR A 1053 9.07 37.37 -2.42
C THR A 1053 9.22 38.53 -3.39
N LEU A 1054 8.91 39.76 -2.97
CA LEU A 1054 9.12 40.96 -3.78
C LEU A 1054 10.61 41.16 -4.14
N CYS A 1055 11.53 40.89 -3.21
CA CYS A 1055 12.97 40.94 -3.49
C CYS A 1055 13.40 39.85 -4.48
N PHE A 1056 12.97 38.60 -4.27
CA PHE A 1056 13.31 37.45 -5.10
C PHE A 1056 12.76 37.56 -6.52
N LEU A 1057 11.47 37.88 -6.68
CA LEU A 1057 10.85 38.09 -8.00
C LEU A 1057 11.45 39.30 -8.74
N ALA A 1058 11.84 40.36 -8.03
CA ALA A 1058 12.56 41.47 -8.63
C ALA A 1058 13.99 41.07 -9.06
N ALA A 1059 14.65 40.17 -8.33
CA ALA A 1059 15.95 39.61 -8.70
C ALA A 1059 15.85 38.78 -9.99
N LEU A 1060 14.89 37.84 -10.07
CA LEU A 1060 14.62 37.06 -11.28
C LEU A 1060 14.32 37.97 -12.48
N LYS A 1061 13.45 38.98 -12.30
CA LYS A 1061 13.09 39.92 -13.37
C LYS A 1061 14.28 40.71 -13.93
N LEU A 1062 15.31 40.99 -13.13
CA LEU A 1062 16.50 41.73 -13.57
C LEU A 1062 17.41 40.92 -14.50
N VAL A 1063 17.38 39.60 -14.40
CA VAL A 1063 18.19 38.68 -15.23
C VAL A 1063 17.34 38.14 -16.38
N LEU A 1064 16.20 37.51 -16.08
CA LEU A 1064 15.32 36.84 -17.04
C LEU A 1064 14.41 37.81 -17.82
N GLY A 1065 14.33 39.08 -17.40
CA GLY A 1065 13.44 40.10 -17.98
C GLY A 1065 11.95 39.95 -17.62
N GLN A 1066 11.54 38.76 -17.17
CA GLN A 1066 10.21 38.42 -16.69
C GLN A 1066 10.30 37.74 -15.30
N ALA A 1067 9.18 37.68 -14.59
CA ALA A 1067 9.05 36.96 -13.33
C ALA A 1067 7.59 36.48 -13.17
N PRO A 1068 7.33 35.36 -12.48
CA PRO A 1068 5.98 34.86 -12.23
C PRO A 1068 5.25 35.75 -11.21
N ALA A 1069 4.57 36.77 -11.72
CA ALA A 1069 3.75 37.70 -10.94
C ALA A 1069 2.59 38.23 -11.80
N THR A 1070 1.42 38.45 -11.20
CA THR A 1070 0.25 39.00 -11.91
C THR A 1070 -0.33 40.22 -11.19
N GLY A 1071 -1.20 40.98 -11.89
CA GLY A 1071 -1.92 42.12 -11.31
C GLY A 1071 -1.03 43.15 -10.60
N ALA A 1072 -1.42 43.54 -9.38
CA ALA A 1072 -0.70 44.53 -8.58
C ALA A 1072 0.69 44.05 -8.10
N ALA A 1073 0.88 42.73 -7.92
CA ALA A 1073 2.18 42.18 -7.57
C ALA A 1073 3.19 42.37 -8.72
N ALA A 1074 2.75 42.19 -9.96
CA ALA A 1074 3.57 42.49 -11.13
C ALA A 1074 4.00 43.96 -11.17
N GLU A 1075 3.09 44.92 -10.92
CA GLU A 1075 3.44 46.36 -10.85
C GLU A 1075 4.43 46.68 -9.72
N ALA A 1076 4.31 46.04 -8.56
CA ALA A 1076 5.23 46.20 -7.44
C ALA A 1076 6.63 45.66 -7.77
N VAL A 1077 6.73 44.45 -8.33
CA VAL A 1077 7.98 43.86 -8.82
C VAL A 1077 8.60 44.73 -9.91
N ASP A 1078 7.79 45.25 -10.84
CA ASP A 1078 8.24 46.17 -11.89
C ASP A 1078 8.81 47.47 -11.33
N ALA A 1079 8.21 48.03 -10.27
CA ALA A 1079 8.72 49.24 -9.62
C ALA A 1079 9.99 48.96 -8.82
N PHE A 1080 10.04 47.86 -8.07
CA PHE A 1080 11.16 47.51 -7.21
C PHE A 1080 12.40 47.08 -8.00
N ALA A 1081 12.25 46.28 -9.05
CA ALA A 1081 13.36 45.93 -9.95
C ALA A 1081 14.02 47.17 -10.58
N LYS A 1082 13.23 48.17 -10.99
CA LYS A 1082 13.77 49.45 -11.52
C LYS A 1082 14.56 50.24 -10.47
N LEU A 1083 14.20 50.15 -9.19
CA LEU A 1083 14.98 50.72 -8.09
C LEU A 1083 16.27 49.93 -7.85
N LEU A 1084 16.21 48.60 -7.76
CA LEU A 1084 17.39 47.73 -7.57
C LEU A 1084 18.42 47.91 -8.69
N ALA A 1085 18.00 47.97 -9.96
CA ALA A 1085 18.86 48.25 -11.10
C ALA A 1085 19.62 49.58 -11.01
N SER A 1086 19.09 50.56 -10.26
CA SER A 1086 19.77 51.85 -10.03
C SER A 1086 20.77 51.83 -8.86
N GLN A 1087 20.79 50.73 -8.08
CA GLN A 1087 21.61 50.59 -6.87
C GLN A 1087 22.65 49.47 -6.94
N GLN A 1088 22.57 48.54 -7.90
CA GLN A 1088 23.56 47.48 -8.14
C GLN A 1088 24.90 48.02 -8.66
N THR A 1089 26.01 47.39 -8.27
CA THR A 1089 27.32 47.52 -8.94
C THR A 1089 27.39 46.57 -10.16
N PRO A 1090 28.38 46.70 -11.05
CA PRO A 1090 28.61 45.73 -12.12
C PRO A 1090 28.84 44.31 -11.56
N ASP A 1091 29.70 44.21 -10.55
CA ASP A 1091 30.15 42.97 -9.92
C ASP A 1091 28.98 42.24 -9.22
N GLU A 1092 28.10 42.98 -8.52
CA GLU A 1092 26.87 42.42 -7.93
C GLU A 1092 25.87 41.95 -8.99
N ARG A 1093 25.82 42.63 -10.14
CA ARG A 1093 24.95 42.22 -11.24
C ARG A 1093 25.47 40.95 -11.91
N GLU A 1094 26.78 40.81 -12.08
CA GLU A 1094 27.42 39.60 -12.59
C GLU A 1094 27.18 38.41 -11.63
N ALA A 1095 27.36 38.62 -10.32
CA ALA A 1095 27.04 37.62 -9.30
C ALA A 1095 25.54 37.24 -9.29
N LEU A 1096 24.63 38.21 -9.48
CA LEU A 1096 23.19 37.91 -9.56
C LEU A 1096 22.80 37.16 -10.84
N ILE A 1097 23.44 37.45 -11.98
CA ILE A 1097 23.23 36.68 -13.21
C ILE A 1097 23.60 35.21 -12.97
N ALA A 1098 24.83 34.94 -12.48
CA ALA A 1098 25.28 33.59 -12.21
C ALA A 1098 24.38 32.82 -11.23
N ALA A 1099 23.88 33.48 -10.17
CA ALA A 1099 22.97 32.87 -9.21
C ALA A 1099 21.59 32.54 -9.80
N VAL A 1100 21.04 33.40 -10.67
CA VAL A 1100 19.73 33.17 -11.32
C VAL A 1100 19.84 32.15 -12.46
N ASP A 1101 20.98 32.10 -13.15
CA ASP A 1101 21.27 31.05 -14.14
C ASP A 1101 21.33 29.67 -13.43
N HIS A 1102 22.08 29.55 -12.32
CA HIS A 1102 22.14 28.32 -11.51
C HIS A 1102 20.77 27.92 -10.93
N PHE A 1103 19.96 28.86 -10.43
CA PHE A 1103 18.58 28.59 -10.01
C PHE A 1103 17.68 28.08 -11.16
N SER A 1104 17.92 28.55 -12.38
CA SER A 1104 17.21 28.10 -13.58
C SER A 1104 17.64 26.69 -13.99
N GLU A 1105 18.93 26.37 -13.89
CA GLU A 1105 19.48 25.02 -14.11
C GLU A 1105 19.01 24.02 -13.04
N ALA A 1106 18.82 24.46 -11.79
CA ALA A 1106 18.27 23.67 -10.69
C ALA A 1106 16.75 23.38 -10.80
N GLY A 1107 16.08 23.85 -11.87
CA GLY A 1107 14.68 23.56 -12.15
C GLY A 1107 13.67 24.59 -11.63
N GLY A 1108 14.12 25.72 -11.06
CA GLY A 1108 13.32 26.93 -10.86
C GLY A 1108 12.13 26.86 -9.88
N ARG A 1109 12.00 25.80 -9.08
CA ARG A 1109 10.93 25.65 -8.07
C ARG A 1109 11.41 26.12 -6.70
N VAL A 1110 10.61 26.93 -6.00
CA VAL A 1110 10.99 27.51 -4.70
C VAL A 1110 9.80 27.63 -3.75
N SER A 1111 10.04 27.36 -2.45
CA SER A 1111 9.20 27.83 -1.35
C SER A 1111 10.02 28.72 -0.41
N LEU A 1112 9.80 30.04 -0.50
CA LEU A 1112 10.53 31.01 0.33
C LEU A 1112 10.17 30.87 1.83
N ALA A 1113 8.95 30.43 2.16
CA ALA A 1113 8.57 30.13 3.53
C ALA A 1113 9.38 28.94 4.11
N ALA A 1114 9.56 27.86 3.33
CA ALA A 1114 10.38 26.73 3.73
C ALA A 1114 11.87 27.12 3.87
N TRP A 1115 12.37 27.97 2.96
CA TRP A 1115 13.72 28.54 3.06
C TRP A 1115 13.91 29.39 4.33
N VAL A 1116 13.01 30.32 4.64
CA VAL A 1116 13.07 31.11 5.90
C VAL A 1116 13.02 30.21 7.13
N ALA A 1117 12.15 29.20 7.14
CA ALA A 1117 12.10 28.22 8.23
C ALA A 1117 13.43 27.45 8.37
N ALA A 1118 14.09 27.07 7.28
CA ALA A 1118 15.41 26.43 7.32
C ALA A 1118 16.52 27.39 7.78
N VAL A 1119 16.41 28.70 7.49
CA VAL A 1119 17.29 29.75 8.02
C VAL A 1119 17.08 29.93 9.53
N GLU A 1120 15.84 29.94 10.00
CA GLU A 1120 15.51 29.99 11.44
C GLU A 1120 16.13 28.79 12.18
N ARG A 1121 15.94 27.56 11.67
CA ARG A 1121 16.61 26.34 12.19
C ARG A 1121 18.14 26.50 12.29
N CYS A 1122 18.80 27.04 11.26
CA CYS A 1122 20.25 27.36 11.31
C CYS A 1122 20.63 28.18 12.53
N CYS A 1123 19.85 29.22 12.79
CA CYS A 1123 20.17 30.23 13.78
C CYS A 1123 19.92 29.67 15.18
N HIS A 1124 18.85 28.88 15.39
CA HIS A 1124 18.67 28.14 16.64
C HIS A 1124 19.76 27.08 16.87
N ARG A 1125 20.18 26.34 15.83
CA ARG A 1125 21.30 25.37 15.91
C ARG A 1125 22.64 26.06 16.24
N ALA A 1126 22.90 27.23 15.66
CA ALA A 1126 24.07 28.06 15.99
C ALA A 1126 24.00 28.63 17.42
N GLY A 1127 22.79 29.00 17.88
CA GLY A 1127 22.54 29.36 19.28
C GLY A 1127 22.83 28.21 20.23
N LEU A 1128 22.32 27.00 19.96
CA LEU A 1128 22.55 25.79 20.75
C LEU A 1128 24.06 25.50 20.88
N LEU A 1129 24.79 25.61 19.76
CA LEU A 1129 26.23 25.39 19.73
C LEU A 1129 26.99 26.37 20.63
N MET A 1130 26.52 27.62 20.74
CA MET A 1130 27.11 28.66 21.60
C MET A 1130 26.70 28.56 23.08
N CYS A 1131 25.50 28.06 23.42
CA CYS A 1131 25.11 27.87 24.83
C CYS A 1131 25.51 26.51 25.41
N GLY A 1132 25.74 25.49 24.56
CA GLY A 1132 26.23 24.16 24.94
C GLY A 1132 25.22 23.26 25.69
N ASP A 1133 24.10 23.81 26.16
CA ASP A 1133 23.02 23.10 26.86
C ASP A 1133 21.68 23.26 26.11
N LEU A 1134 21.08 22.11 25.74
CA LEU A 1134 19.79 22.02 25.05
C LEU A 1134 18.60 22.47 25.90
N VAL A 1135 18.67 22.30 27.23
CA VAL A 1135 17.61 22.71 28.16
C VAL A 1135 17.49 24.23 28.21
N VAL A 1136 18.62 24.94 28.12
CA VAL A 1136 18.66 26.40 28.00
C VAL A 1136 18.08 26.85 26.65
N ALA A 1137 18.50 26.19 25.55
CA ALA A 1137 18.00 26.50 24.22
C ALA A 1137 16.47 26.34 24.10
N ALA A 1138 15.93 25.23 24.62
CA ALA A 1138 14.48 24.99 24.64
C ALA A 1138 13.73 26.03 25.47
N SER A 1139 14.17 26.29 26.71
CA SER A 1139 13.58 27.29 27.61
C SER A 1139 13.53 28.70 27.00
N VAL A 1140 14.54 29.12 26.23
CA VAL A 1140 14.53 30.41 25.53
C VAL A 1140 13.54 30.43 24.35
N ILE A 1141 13.33 29.31 23.66
CA ILE A 1141 12.32 29.20 22.59
C ILE A 1141 10.90 29.21 23.18
N GLU A 1142 10.68 28.55 24.32
CA GLU A 1142 9.41 28.56 25.06
C GLU A 1142 9.05 29.98 25.55
N ASP A 1143 10.04 30.70 26.11
CA ASP A 1143 9.92 32.09 26.58
C ASP A 1143 9.44 33.08 25.48
N GLU A 1144 9.80 32.81 24.22
CA GLU A 1144 9.54 33.70 23.09
C GLU A 1144 8.23 33.39 22.35
N GLY A 1145 7.69 32.16 22.47
CA GLY A 1145 6.51 31.73 21.74
C GLY A 1145 6.75 31.45 20.25
N ASP A 1146 5.69 31.12 19.52
CA ASP A 1146 5.76 30.71 18.10
C ASP A 1146 6.33 31.80 17.17
N SER A 1147 7.09 31.40 16.15
CA SER A 1147 7.49 32.29 15.06
C SER A 1147 6.42 32.30 13.95
N PRO A 1148 6.46 33.27 13.02
CA PRO A 1148 5.61 33.25 11.83
C PRO A 1148 5.83 32.06 10.88
N TYR A 1149 6.88 31.27 11.10
CA TYR A 1149 7.36 30.20 10.21
C TYR A 1149 7.42 28.83 10.88
N LEU A 1150 7.61 28.79 12.20
CA LEU A 1150 7.79 27.56 12.98
C LEU A 1150 7.23 27.71 14.39
N THR A 1151 6.48 26.69 14.82
CA THR A 1151 6.03 26.57 16.20
C THR A 1151 7.19 26.37 17.18
N VAL A 1152 6.95 26.58 18.47
CA VAL A 1152 7.82 26.17 19.58
C VAL A 1152 8.18 24.68 19.46
N GLN A 1153 7.19 23.81 19.22
CA GLN A 1153 7.40 22.36 19.12
C GLN A 1153 8.31 21.98 17.93
N GLN A 1154 8.12 22.60 16.75
CA GLN A 1154 8.97 22.31 15.58
C GLN A 1154 10.43 22.75 15.80
N ARG A 1155 10.67 23.89 16.46
CA ARG A 1155 12.03 24.39 16.74
C ARG A 1155 12.73 23.58 17.83
N ILE A 1156 12.02 23.19 18.89
CA ILE A 1156 12.57 22.30 19.92
C ILE A 1156 12.82 20.90 19.34
N GLY A 1157 11.91 20.39 18.50
CA GLY A 1157 12.08 19.12 17.79
C GLY A 1157 13.32 19.12 16.89
N ASP A 1158 13.53 20.17 16.09
CA ASP A 1158 14.76 20.33 15.30
C ASP A 1158 16.01 20.27 16.18
N LEU A 1159 16.05 21.04 17.28
CA LEU A 1159 17.20 21.02 18.18
C LEU A 1159 17.40 19.65 18.86
N CYS A 1160 16.33 18.90 19.16
CA CYS A 1160 16.42 17.55 19.72
C CYS A 1160 16.96 16.52 18.71
N ALA A 1161 16.57 16.64 17.43
CA ALA A 1161 17.11 15.81 16.35
C ALA A 1161 18.58 16.16 16.03
N PHE A 1162 18.88 17.46 15.95
CA PHE A 1162 20.22 17.98 15.69
C PHE A 1162 21.18 17.67 16.84
N ALA A 1163 20.76 17.77 18.11
CA ALA A 1163 21.57 17.51 19.30
C ALA A 1163 22.30 16.17 19.28
N VAL A 1164 21.65 15.10 18.81
CA VAL A 1164 22.22 13.73 18.74
C VAL A 1164 22.91 13.42 17.40
N SER A 1165 22.85 14.35 16.43
CA SER A 1165 23.36 14.15 15.07
C SER A 1165 24.89 14.12 14.98
N SER A 1166 25.40 13.45 13.93
CA SER A 1166 26.82 13.49 13.58
C SER A 1166 27.30 14.88 13.11
N ALA A 1167 26.39 15.78 12.76
CA ALA A 1167 26.72 17.17 12.42
C ALA A 1167 27.04 17.99 13.68
N HIS A 1168 26.18 17.91 14.70
CA HIS A 1168 26.38 18.59 15.98
C HIS A 1168 27.63 18.09 16.72
N ALA A 1169 27.87 16.77 16.75
CA ALA A 1169 29.09 16.19 17.34
C ALA A 1169 30.37 16.74 16.68
N ARG A 1170 30.43 16.75 15.34
CA ARG A 1170 31.57 17.32 14.58
C ARG A 1170 31.75 18.82 14.84
N LEU A 1171 30.67 19.59 14.97
CA LEU A 1171 30.74 21.02 15.32
C LEU A 1171 31.27 21.26 16.74
N ARG A 1172 30.84 20.45 17.72
CA ARG A 1172 31.34 20.53 19.10
C ARG A 1172 32.81 20.11 19.21
N LEU A 1173 33.25 19.12 18.43
CA LEU A 1173 34.66 18.74 18.30
C LEU A 1173 35.49 19.86 17.65
N ALA A 1174 35.02 20.44 16.54
CA ALA A 1174 35.72 21.53 15.84
C ALA A 1174 35.91 22.80 16.70
N LEU A 1175 34.99 23.08 17.62
CA LEU A 1175 35.14 24.15 18.61
C LEU A 1175 36.01 23.77 19.83
N GLY A 1176 36.36 22.49 19.99
CA GLY A 1176 37.04 21.96 21.18
C GLY A 1176 36.17 21.96 22.44
N SER A 1177 34.88 21.64 22.27
CA SER A 1177 33.85 21.56 23.32
C SER A 1177 33.13 20.20 23.37
N SER A 1178 33.67 19.20 22.66
CA SER A 1178 33.31 17.77 22.79
C SER A 1178 33.75 17.21 24.14
N LEU A 1179 33.04 16.21 24.66
CA LEU A 1179 33.48 15.36 25.78
C LEU A 1179 34.48 14.26 25.35
N GLU A 1180 34.55 13.98 24.05
CA GLU A 1180 35.39 12.96 23.42
C GLU A 1180 36.57 13.61 22.66
N GLU A 1181 37.76 13.02 22.74
CA GLU A 1181 38.92 13.36 21.90
C GLU A 1181 38.75 12.78 20.48
N GLU A 1182 39.60 13.17 19.52
CA GLU A 1182 39.37 12.98 18.07
C GLU A 1182 39.13 11.50 17.63
N ASP A 1183 38.23 11.31 16.66
CA ASP A 1183 37.87 10.05 15.99
C ASP A 1183 37.27 8.88 16.81
N ALA A 1184 36.79 9.15 18.04
CA ALA A 1184 36.24 8.12 18.94
C ALA A 1184 34.69 7.84 18.98
N PRO A 1185 33.81 8.12 17.99
CA PRO A 1185 32.34 7.97 18.19
C PRO A 1185 31.88 6.57 18.62
N LEU A 1186 32.21 5.53 17.83
CA LEU A 1186 31.96 4.09 18.11
C LEU A 1186 32.98 3.17 17.37
N SER A 1187 33.98 3.74 16.71
CA SER A 1187 34.97 3.10 15.83
C SER A 1187 36.09 2.35 16.57
N ALA A 1188 36.35 2.70 17.83
CA ALA A 1188 37.56 2.28 18.57
C ALA A 1188 37.44 0.94 19.32
N VAL A 1189 36.45 0.10 18.99
CA VAL A 1189 36.06 -1.09 19.78
C VAL A 1189 36.19 -2.42 18.99
N GLN A 1190 36.82 -2.41 17.80
CA GLN A 1190 37.23 -3.61 17.05
C GLN A 1190 38.71 -3.99 17.33
#